data_AF-A0A2A2L4B1-F1
#
_entry.id   AF-A0A2A2L4B1-F1
#
_cell.length_a   1.000
_cell.length_b   1.000
_cell.length_c   1.000
_cell.angle_alpha   90.00
_cell.angle_beta   90.00
_cell.angle_gamma   90.00
#
_symmetry.space_group_name_H-M   'P 1'
#
loop_
_entity.id
_entity.type
_entity.pdbx_description
1 polymer ?
#
loop_
_entity_poly.entity_id
_entity_poly.type
_entity_poly.pdbx_seq_one_letter_code
_entity_poly.pdbx_strand_id
1 'polypeptide(L)'
;MNIGLGGKGNSNDRGSSVKDYVKTDQAKAKIRICLTNRGQSAHPDYGEMVIVERTISGSTGASTYSLKSMEKKGCSFKETVVSKKKTDLDRLMARFGIQLNNPIFWLSQDRARSFLQDMKPPNLYQLYINATELERTAACYAECTRLVTSLNKLTDDQKAILDEKRKNYYEMVQRLKSAKKIDKMKDDLHQIMWKLVYCPPRDAKDSLDFHREKMKKRAEEDGLLKQRILVNREDRMRFHEDSEEINEKIREFHEDNKELNAMEQAKRAEIRQLENEVTEYRREINTKNQEKSIHLGAIKELESRIAKVASNSGDQMKIKFTELETESKNIQRNMAEMEKEQNEAAEEAKQARREYEQAGTLHGKLNSQFKDLDYSLKRGNEYLERLKAQKANALARFGVNIPRILSILNEHKKKFKTMPKGPLGRYVTLTEEQWALPVESTLAHLLGSFLFDNSQDAAEFRTLLRLRQIDCPNLYVIKFGGKRYSNLITPSDQWLTMYNVLDITDDDVFNIIVDHTRIEGIVLIDSDEKARNVMYENPPRNANKAMSQSGGTAFPSSTGQYRFYAGKPVQDKGRMIQTKGNEQDKSEETKRKITQITGDCRKVQEELVEARKKLDERRTTEQKTKAKADKLAMDLQTLGHKLTRTTAELQSLRSKISDLDDASMAVDGMKEDIEQHERSIREIEEQLNALNEKIKTVREKLHEHGGQLKKILNERKNLAEEVKPHEDSLNGLHEKIRELDEMFTDLEYRQKKLEKLKQDHEKEEIELEKKVDIEQQKADRAGKDPDITRFLPPNTKIPPDYDALPPTKEAKELYDQQKLKIEQAEKM
;
A
#
# COMPACT_ATOMS: atom_id res chain seq x y z
N MET A 1 -120.08 63.36 -0.97
CA MET A 1 -119.05 62.63 -0.20
C MET A 1 -118.08 61.87 -1.11
N ASN A 2 -118.54 60.87 -1.87
CA ASN A 2 -117.70 60.02 -2.74
C ASN A 2 -116.73 60.80 -3.65
N ILE A 3 -117.23 61.75 -4.45
CA ILE A 3 -116.38 62.58 -5.31
C ILE A 3 -115.37 63.42 -4.50
N GLY A 4 -115.73 63.96 -3.33
CA GLY A 4 -114.78 64.78 -2.55
C GLY A 4 -113.64 63.96 -1.91
N LEU A 5 -113.91 62.71 -1.54
CA LEU A 5 -112.97 61.82 -0.84
C LEU A 5 -112.22 60.87 -1.78
N GLY A 6 -111.94 61.22 -3.04
CA GLY A 6 -111.10 60.36 -3.89
C GLY A 6 -111.84 59.43 -4.87
N GLY A 7 -113.17 59.42 -4.84
CA GLY A 7 -114.00 58.64 -5.76
C GLY A 7 -113.79 59.00 -7.24
N LYS A 8 -114.02 58.01 -8.12
CA LYS A 8 -113.93 58.18 -9.57
C LYS A 8 -115.18 58.92 -10.09
N GLY A 9 -115.06 59.64 -11.20
CA GLY A 9 -116.21 60.38 -11.77
C GLY A 9 -117.40 59.49 -12.08
N ASN A 10 -117.11 58.30 -12.62
CA ASN A 10 -118.09 57.27 -12.96
C ASN A 10 -118.61 56.46 -11.76
N SER A 11 -118.01 56.54 -10.56
CA SER A 11 -118.40 55.66 -9.45
C SER A 11 -119.70 56.08 -8.74
N ASN A 12 -120.32 57.18 -9.16
CA ASN A 12 -121.54 57.71 -8.54
C ASN A 12 -122.75 57.73 -9.51
N ASP A 13 -122.61 57.09 -10.69
CA ASP A 13 -123.64 56.85 -11.72
C ASP A 13 -124.44 58.08 -12.23
N ARG A 14 -123.97 59.30 -11.90
CA ARG A 14 -124.58 60.58 -12.29
C ARG A 14 -123.77 61.39 -13.31
N GLY A 15 -122.56 60.94 -13.61
CA GLY A 15 -121.64 61.56 -14.54
C GLY A 15 -120.61 60.54 -15.01
N SER A 16 -120.14 60.68 -16.24
CA SER A 16 -119.11 59.83 -16.83
C SER A 16 -117.71 60.21 -16.33
N SER A 17 -117.52 61.49 -16.01
CA SER A 17 -116.24 62.07 -15.62
C SER A 17 -116.39 62.99 -14.40
N VAL A 18 -115.26 63.33 -13.76
CA VAL A 18 -115.26 64.25 -12.61
C VAL A 18 -115.63 65.69 -13.04
N LYS A 19 -115.40 66.05 -14.31
CA LYS A 19 -115.73 67.36 -14.90
C LYS A 19 -117.24 67.58 -14.98
N ASP A 20 -118.02 66.52 -15.15
CA ASP A 20 -119.49 66.56 -15.28
C ASP A 20 -120.18 67.08 -14.00
N TYR A 21 -119.47 67.11 -12.87
CA TYR A 21 -119.96 67.63 -11.59
C TYR A 21 -119.73 69.15 -11.41
N VAL A 22 -119.18 69.85 -12.42
CA VAL A 22 -119.01 71.30 -12.41
C VAL A 22 -120.24 71.95 -13.07
N LYS A 23 -120.86 72.95 -12.42
CA LYS A 23 -122.01 73.68 -12.97
C LYS A 23 -121.65 74.29 -14.34
N THR A 24 -122.57 74.22 -15.31
CA THR A 24 -122.43 74.84 -16.63
C THR A 24 -122.03 76.31 -16.52
N ASP A 25 -121.10 76.75 -17.38
CA ASP A 25 -120.51 78.10 -17.42
C ASP A 25 -119.69 78.51 -16.19
N GLN A 26 -119.27 77.56 -15.34
CA GLN A 26 -118.36 77.82 -14.22
C GLN A 26 -116.96 77.23 -14.48
N ALA A 27 -115.92 78.02 -14.18
CA ALA A 27 -114.54 77.62 -14.43
C ALA A 27 -114.02 76.50 -13.51
N LYS A 28 -114.55 76.39 -12.27
CA LYS A 28 -114.11 75.40 -11.28
C LYS A 28 -115.22 75.07 -10.29
N ALA A 29 -115.23 73.84 -9.78
CA ALA A 29 -115.98 73.45 -8.59
C ALA A 29 -115.01 73.12 -7.46
N LYS A 30 -115.34 73.55 -6.23
CA LYS A 30 -114.61 73.16 -5.02
C LYS A 30 -115.54 72.39 -4.10
N ILE A 31 -115.15 71.16 -3.80
CA ILE A 31 -115.80 70.30 -2.81
C ILE A 31 -114.96 70.38 -1.54
N ARG A 32 -115.59 70.71 -0.42
CA ARG A 32 -114.93 70.76 0.88
C ARG A 32 -115.68 69.84 1.83
N ILE A 33 -114.98 68.84 2.35
CA ILE A 33 -115.53 67.86 3.30
C ILE A 33 -114.78 68.03 4.61
N CYS A 34 -115.51 68.21 5.69
CA CYS A 34 -114.96 68.25 7.04
C CYS A 34 -115.27 66.91 7.72
N LEU A 35 -114.23 66.22 8.17
CA LEU A 35 -114.28 64.94 8.87
C LEU A 35 -113.82 65.17 10.30
N THR A 36 -114.54 64.62 11.28
CA THR A 36 -114.10 64.67 12.67
C THR A 36 -112.89 63.75 12.86
N ASN A 37 -111.81 64.25 13.46
CA ASN A 37 -110.59 63.50 13.76
C ASN A 37 -110.52 63.18 15.25
N ARG A 38 -111.42 62.32 15.72
CA ARG A 38 -111.53 61.93 17.14
C ARG A 38 -111.71 60.42 17.23
N GLY A 39 -111.37 59.84 18.37
CA GLY A 39 -111.45 58.40 18.63
C GLY A 39 -110.19 57.63 18.23
N GLN A 40 -110.27 56.29 18.26
CA GLN A 40 -109.11 55.38 18.11
C GLN A 40 -108.41 55.48 16.74
N SER A 41 -109.14 55.87 15.71
CA SER A 41 -108.60 56.03 14.34
C SER A 41 -108.08 57.44 14.05
N ALA A 42 -108.00 58.33 15.04
CA ALA A 42 -107.52 59.69 14.85
C ALA A 42 -106.10 59.70 14.25
N HIS A 43 -105.88 60.58 13.27
CA HIS A 43 -104.59 60.78 12.63
C HIS A 43 -103.81 61.85 13.40
N PRO A 44 -102.57 61.57 13.85
CA PRO A 44 -101.81 62.48 14.73
C PRO A 44 -101.45 63.82 14.06
N ASP A 45 -101.22 63.81 12.74
CA ASP A 45 -100.86 65.03 11.99
C ASP A 45 -102.02 66.03 11.80
N TYR A 46 -103.23 65.70 12.25
CA TYR A 46 -104.40 66.55 12.14
C TYR A 46 -104.96 66.87 13.53
N GLY A 47 -105.51 68.07 13.69
CA GLY A 47 -106.14 68.55 14.91
C GLY A 47 -107.51 67.91 15.12
N GLU A 48 -108.48 68.64 15.66
CA GLU A 48 -109.79 68.07 15.97
C GLU A 48 -110.61 67.65 14.73
N MET A 49 -110.39 68.30 13.58
CA MET A 49 -111.06 67.95 12.33
C MET A 49 -110.08 67.94 11.15
N VAL A 50 -110.30 67.00 10.21
CA VAL A 50 -109.62 66.96 8.92
C VAL A 50 -110.51 67.57 7.85
N ILE A 51 -109.96 68.46 7.05
CA ILE A 51 -110.64 69.03 5.88
C ILE A 51 -110.03 68.46 4.62
N VAL A 52 -110.86 67.78 3.83
CA VAL A 52 -110.52 67.34 2.48
C VAL A 52 -111.14 68.31 1.50
N GLU A 53 -110.31 69.15 0.87
CA GLU A 53 -110.71 69.99 -0.26
C GLU A 53 -110.32 69.33 -1.57
N ARG A 54 -111.30 69.09 -2.46
CA ARG A 54 -111.07 68.70 -3.84
C ARG A 54 -111.50 69.85 -4.75
N THR A 55 -110.56 70.37 -5.54
CA THR A 55 -110.85 71.40 -6.55
C THR A 55 -110.80 70.77 -7.94
N ILE A 56 -111.89 70.91 -8.69
CA ILE A 56 -112.08 70.33 -10.03
C ILE A 56 -112.14 71.48 -11.03
N SER A 57 -111.31 71.42 -12.07
CA SER A 57 -111.30 72.36 -13.19
C SER A 57 -112.37 72.01 -14.21
N GLY A 58 -113.23 72.97 -14.56
CA GLY A 58 -114.30 72.80 -15.55
C GLY A 58 -113.79 72.68 -16.98
N SER A 59 -112.66 73.28 -17.33
CA SER A 59 -112.12 73.22 -18.71
C SER A 59 -111.33 71.93 -18.95
N THR A 60 -110.35 71.65 -18.08
CA THR A 60 -109.37 70.56 -18.25
C THR A 60 -109.75 69.24 -17.57
N GLY A 61 -110.77 69.24 -16.70
CA GLY A 61 -111.11 68.08 -15.88
C GLY A 61 -110.06 67.73 -14.80
N ALA A 62 -108.99 68.53 -14.69
CA ALA A 62 -107.95 68.33 -13.70
C ALA A 62 -108.51 68.48 -12.29
N SER A 63 -108.07 67.59 -11.38
CA SER A 63 -108.55 67.51 -10.01
C SER A 63 -107.38 67.57 -9.05
N THR A 64 -107.42 68.50 -8.09
CA THR A 64 -106.39 68.66 -7.06
C THR A 64 -106.98 68.45 -5.68
N TYR A 65 -106.18 67.88 -4.77
CA TYR A 65 -106.55 67.66 -3.37
C TYR A 65 -105.74 68.58 -2.45
N SER A 66 -106.37 69.06 -1.39
CA SER A 66 -105.72 69.74 -0.27
C SER A 66 -106.30 69.20 1.02
N LEU A 67 -105.48 68.46 1.76
CA LEU A 67 -105.79 67.96 3.10
C LEU A 67 -105.32 69.00 4.11
N LYS A 68 -106.24 69.46 4.97
CA LYS A 68 -105.95 70.46 5.99
C LYS A 68 -106.35 69.95 7.37
N SER A 69 -105.61 70.36 8.39
CA SER A 69 -105.97 70.24 9.79
C SER A 69 -106.78 71.47 10.20
N MET A 70 -107.81 71.27 11.03
CA MET A 70 -108.63 72.34 11.62
C MET A 70 -108.63 72.19 13.15
N GLU A 71 -108.18 73.25 13.81
CA GLU A 71 -108.10 73.34 15.28
C GLU A 71 -108.97 74.50 15.77
N LYS A 72 -109.70 74.28 16.88
CA LYS A 72 -110.52 75.30 17.52
C LYS A 72 -109.66 76.09 18.51
N LYS A 73 -109.50 77.40 18.31
CA LYS A 73 -108.76 78.30 19.21
C LYS A 73 -109.71 79.40 19.72
N GLY A 74 -110.35 79.16 20.86
CA GLY A 74 -111.38 80.05 21.40
C GLY A 74 -112.64 80.10 20.51
N CYS A 75 -113.04 81.30 20.08
CA CYS A 75 -114.18 81.50 19.16
C CYS A 75 -113.80 81.46 17.67
N SER A 76 -112.53 81.21 17.31
CA SER A 76 -112.07 81.13 15.91
C SER A 76 -111.48 79.76 15.57
N PHE A 77 -111.48 79.43 14.27
CA PHE A 77 -110.91 78.19 13.74
C PHE A 77 -109.66 78.50 12.91
N LYS A 78 -108.57 77.76 13.16
CA LYS A 78 -107.34 77.85 12.37
C LYS A 78 -107.21 76.64 11.45
N GLU A 79 -107.00 76.88 10.16
CA GLU A 79 -106.70 75.84 9.17
C GLU A 79 -105.21 75.80 8.84
N THR A 80 -104.62 74.61 8.81
CA THR A 80 -103.24 74.39 8.34
C THR A 80 -103.22 73.30 7.27
N VAL A 81 -102.55 73.54 6.14
CA VAL A 81 -102.44 72.53 5.06
C VAL A 81 -101.42 71.48 5.46
N VAL A 82 -101.81 70.20 5.44
CA VAL A 82 -100.96 69.06 5.83
C VAL A 82 -100.38 68.37 4.60
N SER A 83 -101.20 68.06 3.59
CA SER A 83 -100.74 67.43 2.34
C SER A 83 -101.61 67.80 1.14
N LYS A 84 -101.04 67.68 -0.06
CA LYS A 84 -101.74 67.82 -1.35
C LYS A 84 -101.71 66.53 -2.19
N LYS A 85 -101.07 65.46 -1.68
CA LYS A 85 -100.89 64.20 -2.41
C LYS A 85 -102.14 63.33 -2.32
N LYS A 86 -102.54 62.72 -3.45
CA LYS A 86 -103.64 61.74 -3.45
C LYS A 86 -103.34 60.50 -2.60
N THR A 87 -102.09 60.02 -2.61
CA THR A 87 -101.68 58.84 -1.81
C THR A 87 -101.91 59.03 -0.32
N ASP A 88 -101.77 60.26 0.18
CA ASP A 88 -102.00 60.55 1.60
C ASP A 88 -103.50 60.62 1.92
N LEU A 89 -104.34 61.03 0.96
CA LEU A 89 -105.79 60.90 1.05
C LEU A 89 -106.21 59.43 1.09
N ASP A 90 -105.65 58.59 0.21
CA ASP A 90 -105.96 57.16 0.17
C ASP A 90 -105.56 56.47 1.51
N ARG A 91 -104.41 56.85 2.10
CA ARG A 91 -104.01 56.41 3.45
C ARG A 91 -104.94 56.91 4.55
N LEU A 92 -105.35 58.18 4.48
CA LEU A 92 -106.28 58.77 5.44
C LEU A 92 -107.63 58.06 5.40
N MET A 93 -108.15 57.78 4.20
CA MET A 93 -109.36 56.99 4.02
C MET A 93 -109.22 55.59 4.60
N ALA A 94 -108.11 54.90 4.33
CA ALA A 94 -107.85 53.57 4.87
C ALA A 94 -107.81 53.59 6.41
N ARG A 95 -107.15 54.59 7.01
CA ARG A 95 -107.10 54.78 8.47
C ARG A 95 -108.46 55.04 9.08
N PHE A 96 -109.30 55.84 8.42
CA PHE A 96 -110.65 56.16 8.89
C PHE A 96 -111.68 55.07 8.53
N GLY A 97 -111.27 53.99 7.86
CA GLY A 97 -112.19 52.93 7.41
C GLY A 97 -113.20 53.40 6.36
N ILE A 98 -112.89 54.46 5.61
CA ILE A 98 -113.78 55.04 4.59
C ILE A 98 -113.62 54.26 3.28
N GLN A 99 -114.54 53.32 3.03
CA GLN A 99 -114.52 52.48 1.84
C GLN A 99 -115.53 52.98 0.79
N LEU A 100 -115.10 53.87 -0.11
CA LEU A 100 -115.99 54.42 -1.14
C LEU A 100 -116.45 53.40 -2.21
N ASN A 101 -115.73 52.28 -2.33
CA ASN A 101 -116.07 51.21 -3.27
C ASN A 101 -116.96 50.14 -2.62
N ASN A 102 -117.10 50.13 -1.29
CA ASN A 102 -117.98 49.19 -0.61
C ASN A 102 -119.43 49.70 -0.70
N PRO A 103 -120.32 48.97 -1.39
CA PRO A 103 -121.70 49.41 -1.61
C PRO A 103 -122.52 49.51 -0.31
N ILE A 104 -122.12 48.82 0.77
CA ILE A 104 -122.75 48.97 2.09
C ILE A 104 -122.31 50.28 2.76
N PHE A 105 -121.06 50.69 2.59
CA PHE A 105 -120.51 51.90 3.20
C PHE A 105 -121.00 53.17 2.50
N TRP A 106 -121.06 53.15 1.17
CA TRP A 106 -121.57 54.25 0.36
C TRP A 106 -122.46 53.74 -0.76
N LEU A 107 -123.71 54.20 -0.77
CA LEU A 107 -124.69 53.87 -1.80
C LEU A 107 -125.23 55.16 -2.43
N SER A 108 -125.11 55.28 -3.75
CA SER A 108 -125.76 56.37 -4.49
C SER A 108 -127.26 56.11 -4.59
N GLN A 109 -128.06 57.15 -4.80
CA GLN A 109 -129.52 56.99 -4.98
C GLN A 109 -129.85 56.04 -6.14
N ASP A 110 -129.11 56.11 -7.24
CA ASP A 110 -129.33 55.27 -8.42
C ASP A 110 -128.89 53.82 -8.19
N ARG A 111 -127.79 53.60 -7.46
CA ARG A 111 -127.40 52.26 -6.99
C ARG A 111 -128.41 51.69 -6.00
N ALA A 112 -128.97 52.50 -5.11
CA ALA A 112 -130.02 52.07 -4.20
C ALA A 112 -131.27 51.64 -4.96
N ARG A 113 -131.67 52.38 -6.01
CA ARG A 113 -132.80 52.00 -6.88
C ARG A 113 -132.51 50.70 -7.64
N SER A 114 -131.35 50.58 -8.27
CA SER A 114 -130.95 49.35 -8.97
C SER A 114 -130.84 48.15 -8.03
N PHE A 115 -130.31 48.36 -6.82
CA PHE A 115 -130.21 47.34 -5.78
C PHE A 115 -131.59 46.85 -5.32
N LEU A 116 -132.54 47.76 -5.09
CA LEU A 116 -133.92 47.40 -4.74
C LEU A 116 -134.65 46.70 -5.90
N GLN A 117 -134.33 47.04 -7.15
CA GLN A 117 -134.92 46.42 -8.34
C GLN A 117 -134.36 45.02 -8.64
N ASP A 118 -133.12 44.72 -8.25
CA ASP A 118 -132.40 43.49 -8.62
C ASP A 118 -131.98 42.63 -7.40
N MET A 119 -132.94 42.42 -6.48
CA MET A 119 -132.84 41.56 -5.29
C MET A 119 -132.81 40.05 -5.65
N LYS A 120 -131.82 39.62 -6.44
CA LYS A 120 -131.58 38.20 -6.78
C LYS A 120 -130.51 37.58 -5.86
N PRO A 121 -130.61 36.29 -5.48
CA PRO A 121 -129.63 35.63 -4.60
C PRO A 121 -128.16 35.73 -5.03
N PRO A 122 -127.78 35.58 -6.33
CA PRO A 122 -126.38 35.72 -6.76
C PRO A 122 -125.83 37.13 -6.55
N ASN A 123 -126.65 38.15 -6.80
CA ASN A 123 -126.28 39.54 -6.62
C ASN A 123 -126.10 39.86 -5.13
N LEU A 124 -126.93 39.27 -4.25
CA LEU A 124 -126.79 39.38 -2.80
C LEU A 124 -125.50 38.70 -2.29
N TYR A 125 -125.17 37.52 -2.81
CA TYR A 125 -123.91 36.83 -2.47
C TYR A 125 -122.69 37.63 -2.93
N GLN A 126 -122.72 38.15 -4.16
CA GLN A 126 -121.63 38.98 -4.68
C GLN A 126 -121.51 40.29 -3.89
N LEU A 127 -122.62 40.92 -3.51
CA LEU A 127 -122.63 42.07 -2.62
C LEU A 127 -121.98 41.72 -1.28
N TYR A 128 -122.36 40.59 -0.68
CA TYR A 128 -121.82 40.13 0.59
C TYR A 128 -120.31 39.86 0.52
N ILE A 129 -119.83 39.13 -0.49
CA ILE A 129 -118.41 38.84 -0.68
C ILE A 129 -117.59 40.11 -0.92
N ASN A 130 -118.12 41.03 -1.73
CA ASN A 130 -117.48 42.32 -1.96
C ASN A 130 -117.48 43.20 -0.71
N ALA A 131 -118.59 43.22 0.05
CA ALA A 131 -118.72 44.02 1.25
C ALA A 131 -117.88 43.50 2.42
N THR A 132 -117.64 42.18 2.49
CA THR A 132 -116.80 41.53 3.50
C THR A 132 -115.32 41.45 3.11
N GLU A 133 -114.93 41.93 1.92
CA GLU A 133 -113.57 41.88 1.36
C GLU A 133 -112.91 40.48 1.27
N LEU A 134 -113.70 39.40 1.34
CA LEU A 134 -113.18 38.03 1.33
C LEU A 134 -112.46 37.68 0.02
N GLU A 135 -112.97 38.16 -1.12
CA GLU A 135 -112.37 37.94 -2.44
C GLU A 135 -110.96 38.55 -2.55
N ARG A 136 -110.79 39.78 -2.06
CA ARG A 136 -109.49 40.48 -2.05
C ARG A 136 -108.46 39.72 -1.22
N THR A 137 -108.89 39.15 -0.10
CA THR A 137 -108.03 38.38 0.81
C THR A 137 -107.57 37.08 0.16
N ALA A 138 -108.48 36.33 -0.48
CA ALA A 138 -108.15 35.09 -1.17
C ALA A 138 -107.13 35.30 -2.30
N ALA A 139 -107.31 36.35 -3.12
CA ALA A 139 -106.37 36.70 -4.18
C ALA A 139 -104.96 37.01 -3.65
N CYS A 140 -104.86 37.67 -2.50
CA CYS A 140 -103.57 37.98 -1.87
C CYS A 140 -102.80 36.72 -1.46
N TYR A 141 -103.48 35.74 -0.85
CA TYR A 141 -102.83 34.48 -0.45
C TYR A 141 -102.33 33.64 -1.63
N ALA A 142 -103.10 33.61 -2.72
CA ALA A 142 -102.69 32.91 -3.93
C ALA A 142 -101.38 33.47 -4.51
N GLU A 143 -101.27 34.81 -4.56
CA GLU A 143 -100.06 35.46 -5.08
C GLU A 143 -98.85 35.26 -4.15
N CYS A 144 -99.04 35.34 -2.83
CA CYS A 144 -97.97 35.04 -1.88
C CYS A 144 -97.42 33.61 -2.04
N THR A 145 -98.31 32.62 -2.23
CA THR A 145 -97.92 31.21 -2.42
C THR A 145 -97.08 31.02 -3.68
N ARG A 146 -97.46 31.69 -4.76
CA ARG A 146 -96.73 31.68 -6.03
C ARG A 146 -95.32 32.25 -5.88
N LEU A 147 -95.19 33.38 -5.17
CA LEU A 147 -93.91 34.03 -4.92
C LEU A 147 -92.97 33.16 -4.07
N VAL A 148 -93.47 32.58 -2.99
CA VAL A 148 -92.67 31.71 -2.10
C VAL A 148 -92.11 30.50 -2.85
N THR A 149 -92.95 29.84 -3.65
CA THR A 149 -92.53 28.67 -4.45
C THR A 149 -91.41 29.04 -5.43
N SER A 150 -91.53 30.19 -6.09
CA SER A 150 -90.51 30.68 -7.03
C SER A 150 -89.18 30.99 -6.34
N LEU A 151 -89.22 31.57 -5.13
CA LEU A 151 -88.03 31.92 -4.37
C LEU A 151 -87.28 30.68 -3.86
N ASN A 152 -88.01 29.67 -3.40
CA ASN A 152 -87.41 28.40 -2.95
C ASN A 152 -86.66 27.72 -4.09
N LYS A 153 -87.28 27.62 -5.27
CA LYS A 153 -86.62 27.04 -6.45
C LYS A 153 -85.33 27.76 -6.83
N LEU A 154 -85.38 29.10 -6.87
CA LEU A 154 -84.19 29.91 -7.17
C LEU A 154 -83.08 29.72 -6.14
N THR A 155 -83.44 29.53 -4.87
CA THR A 155 -82.48 29.28 -3.79
C THR A 155 -81.76 27.93 -3.97
N ASP A 156 -82.49 26.89 -4.36
CA ASP A 156 -81.90 25.56 -4.56
C ASP A 156 -80.99 25.53 -5.80
N ASP A 157 -81.40 26.18 -6.90
CA ASP A 157 -80.55 26.31 -8.11
C ASP A 157 -79.23 27.05 -7.79
N GLN A 158 -79.28 28.12 -6.98
CA GLN A 158 -78.08 28.86 -6.57
C GLN A 158 -77.16 28.04 -5.68
N LYS A 159 -77.70 27.20 -4.77
CA LYS A 159 -76.87 26.29 -3.96
C LYS A 159 -76.11 25.30 -4.83
N ALA A 160 -76.77 24.69 -5.81
CA ALA A 160 -76.14 23.72 -6.71
C ALA A 160 -74.97 24.34 -7.50
N ILE A 161 -75.15 25.55 -8.03
CA ILE A 161 -74.08 26.29 -8.72
C ILE A 161 -72.90 26.57 -7.77
N LEU A 162 -73.19 26.97 -6.53
CA LEU A 162 -72.16 27.32 -5.56
C LEU A 162 -71.31 26.11 -5.17
N ASP A 163 -71.91 24.93 -5.02
CA ASP A 163 -71.18 23.69 -4.74
C ASP A 163 -70.28 23.28 -5.92
N GLU A 164 -70.75 23.41 -7.16
CA GLU A 164 -69.94 23.17 -8.36
C GLU A 164 -68.73 24.13 -8.41
N LYS A 165 -68.95 25.42 -8.16
CA LYS A 165 -67.87 26.42 -8.12
C LYS A 165 -66.86 26.16 -7.01
N ARG A 166 -67.31 25.71 -5.82
CA ARG A 166 -66.41 25.31 -4.72
C ARG A 166 -65.51 24.15 -5.13
N LYS A 167 -66.07 23.11 -5.76
CA LYS A 167 -65.28 21.97 -6.24
C LYS A 167 -64.20 22.41 -7.23
N ASN A 168 -64.57 23.21 -8.22
CA ASN A 168 -63.63 23.76 -9.21
C ASN A 168 -62.52 24.61 -8.57
N TYR A 169 -62.87 25.42 -7.56
CA TYR A 169 -61.89 26.21 -6.81
C TYR A 169 -60.86 25.33 -6.09
N TYR A 170 -61.30 24.27 -5.40
CA TYR A 170 -60.37 23.34 -4.72
C TYR A 170 -59.43 22.65 -5.70
N GLU A 171 -59.93 22.19 -6.85
CA GLU A 171 -59.10 21.58 -7.89
C GLU A 171 -58.05 22.57 -8.44
N MET A 172 -58.45 23.82 -8.72
CA MET A 172 -57.54 24.89 -9.15
C MET A 172 -56.46 25.20 -8.12
N VAL A 173 -56.81 25.26 -6.82
CA VAL A 173 -55.84 25.51 -5.74
C VAL A 173 -54.81 24.37 -5.65
N GLN A 174 -55.24 23.11 -5.80
CA GLN A 174 -54.32 21.98 -5.80
C GLN A 174 -53.37 22.02 -7.01
N ARG A 175 -53.89 22.32 -8.21
CA ARG A 175 -53.05 22.52 -9.41
C ARG A 175 -52.02 23.63 -9.22
N LEU A 176 -52.41 24.75 -8.63
CA LEU A 176 -51.51 25.86 -8.34
C LEU A 176 -50.43 25.49 -7.32
N LYS A 177 -50.76 24.69 -6.29
CA LYS A 177 -49.78 24.17 -5.32
C LYS A 177 -48.78 23.22 -6.00
N SER A 178 -49.23 22.32 -6.86
CA SER A 178 -48.36 21.43 -7.64
C SER A 178 -47.45 22.22 -8.58
N ALA A 179 -47.99 23.21 -9.30
CA ALA A 179 -47.20 24.08 -10.18
C ALA A 179 -46.10 24.83 -9.40
N LYS A 180 -46.44 25.45 -8.25
CA LYS A 180 -45.43 26.11 -7.38
C LYS A 180 -44.34 25.17 -6.88
N LYS A 181 -44.68 23.90 -6.63
CA LYS A 181 -43.70 22.89 -6.20
C LYS A 181 -42.76 22.54 -7.35
N ILE A 182 -43.27 22.42 -8.58
CA ILE A 182 -42.47 22.19 -9.78
C ILE A 182 -41.55 23.39 -10.05
N ASP A 183 -42.05 24.63 -9.94
CA ASP A 183 -41.24 25.84 -10.09
C ASP A 183 -40.07 25.87 -9.09
N LYS A 184 -40.34 25.57 -7.81
CA LYS A 184 -39.28 25.47 -6.80
C LYS A 184 -38.26 24.37 -7.13
N MET A 185 -38.70 23.22 -7.64
CA MET A 185 -37.80 22.14 -8.05
C MET A 185 -36.92 22.55 -9.23
N LYS A 186 -37.45 23.36 -10.17
CA LYS A 186 -36.68 23.95 -11.28
C LYS A 186 -35.65 24.97 -10.77
N ASP A 187 -36.00 25.81 -9.80
CA ASP A 187 -35.04 26.72 -9.16
C ASP A 187 -33.89 25.95 -8.48
N ASP A 188 -34.20 24.88 -7.75
CA ASP A 188 -33.20 24.00 -7.13
C ASP A 188 -32.30 23.34 -8.20
N LEU A 189 -32.88 22.91 -9.33
CA LEU A 189 -32.13 22.32 -10.45
C LEU A 189 -31.13 23.32 -11.05
N HIS A 190 -31.56 24.57 -11.27
CA HIS A 190 -30.67 25.62 -11.79
C HIS A 190 -29.54 25.96 -10.82
N GLN A 191 -29.79 25.94 -9.50
CA GLN A 191 -28.72 26.11 -8.50
C GLN A 191 -27.69 24.97 -8.55
N ILE A 192 -28.13 23.73 -8.73
CA ILE A 192 -27.22 22.58 -8.89
C ILE A 192 -26.43 22.70 -10.20
N MET A 193 -27.09 23.10 -11.29
CA MET A 193 -26.46 23.33 -12.60
C MET A 193 -25.35 24.38 -12.51
N TRP A 194 -25.61 25.50 -11.83
CA TRP A 194 -24.59 26.52 -11.60
C TRP A 194 -23.39 25.99 -10.81
N LYS A 195 -23.61 25.23 -9.72
CA LYS A 195 -22.52 24.61 -8.96
C LYS A 195 -21.70 23.63 -9.81
N LEU A 196 -22.35 22.85 -10.66
CA LEU A 196 -21.73 21.85 -11.53
C LEU A 196 -20.71 22.46 -12.50
N VAL A 197 -20.88 23.72 -12.92
CA VAL A 197 -19.93 24.42 -13.81
C VAL A 197 -18.56 24.62 -13.14
N TYR A 198 -18.52 24.82 -11.82
CA TYR A 198 -17.30 25.11 -11.07
C TYR A 198 -16.69 23.87 -10.36
N CYS A 199 -17.36 22.71 -10.41
CA CYS A 199 -16.83 21.45 -9.87
C CYS A 199 -15.61 20.88 -10.64
N PRO A 200 -15.52 20.93 -11.98
CA PRO A 200 -14.34 20.41 -12.69
C PRO A 200 -13.03 21.18 -12.43
N PRO A 201 -13.01 22.54 -12.38
CA PRO A 201 -11.83 23.28 -11.96
C PRO A 201 -11.41 22.98 -10.51
N ARG A 202 -12.39 22.82 -9.61
CA ARG A 202 -12.18 22.36 -8.23
C ARG A 202 -11.43 21.04 -8.19
N ASP A 203 -11.95 20.02 -8.89
CA ASP A 203 -11.39 18.67 -8.88
C ASP A 203 -9.99 18.63 -9.52
N ALA A 204 -9.75 19.46 -10.55
CA ALA A 204 -8.44 19.63 -11.14
C ALA A 204 -7.45 20.28 -10.15
N LYS A 205 -7.87 21.32 -9.42
CA LYS A 205 -7.05 22.01 -8.41
C LYS A 205 -6.71 21.09 -7.23
N ASP A 206 -7.69 20.35 -6.73
CA ASP A 206 -7.48 19.34 -5.69
C ASP A 206 -6.49 18.25 -6.12
N SER A 207 -6.58 17.81 -7.38
CA SER A 207 -5.64 16.83 -7.93
C SER A 207 -4.22 17.40 -7.99
N LEU A 208 -4.08 18.68 -8.33
CA LEU A 208 -2.80 19.40 -8.33
C LEU A 208 -2.24 19.59 -6.91
N ASP A 209 -3.07 20.00 -5.96
CA ASP A 209 -2.65 20.19 -4.56
C ASP A 209 -2.27 18.87 -3.90
N PHE A 210 -3.01 17.79 -4.17
CA PHE A 210 -2.64 16.44 -3.75
C PHE A 210 -1.29 16.00 -4.33
N HIS A 211 -1.02 16.32 -5.60
CA HIS A 211 0.24 16.02 -6.27
C HIS A 211 1.41 16.82 -5.67
N ARG A 212 1.21 18.11 -5.40
CA ARG A 212 2.19 18.98 -4.72
C ARG A 212 2.54 18.50 -3.32
N GLU A 213 1.56 18.07 -2.53
CA GLU A 213 1.78 17.52 -1.19
C GLU A 213 2.59 16.20 -1.24
N LYS A 214 2.30 15.35 -2.24
CA LYS A 214 3.10 14.14 -2.49
C LYS A 214 4.53 14.48 -2.89
N MET A 215 4.74 15.53 -3.69
CA MET A 215 6.07 16.01 -4.08
C MET A 215 6.86 16.57 -2.91
N LYS A 216 6.20 17.30 -2.00
CA LYS A 216 6.83 17.79 -0.76
C LYS A 216 7.38 16.66 0.09
N LYS A 217 6.59 15.61 0.32
CA LYS A 217 7.03 14.41 1.07
C LYS A 217 8.21 13.71 0.39
N ARG A 218 8.20 13.58 -0.94
CA ARG A 218 9.35 13.02 -1.68
C ARG A 218 10.59 13.92 -1.65
N ALA A 219 10.42 15.23 -1.58
CA ALA A 219 11.54 16.17 -1.44
C ALA A 219 12.20 16.04 -0.06
N GLU A 220 11.42 15.81 1.00
CA GLU A 220 11.92 15.48 2.33
C GLU A 220 12.69 14.15 2.34
N GLU A 221 12.17 13.11 1.66
CA GLU A 221 12.87 11.83 1.48
C GLU A 221 14.21 11.99 0.73
N ASP A 222 14.26 12.82 -0.31
CA ASP A 222 15.50 13.13 -1.04
C ASP A 222 16.52 13.86 -0.17
N GLY A 223 16.06 14.81 0.67
CA GLY A 223 16.91 15.52 1.63
C GLY A 223 17.55 14.56 2.62
N LEU A 224 16.76 13.66 3.21
CA LEU A 224 17.26 12.61 4.11
C LEU A 224 18.23 11.65 3.42
N LEU A 225 17.96 11.29 2.16
CA LEU A 225 18.84 10.40 1.40
C LEU A 225 20.19 11.07 1.09
N LYS A 226 20.18 12.34 0.67
CA LYS A 226 21.40 13.14 0.45
C LYS A 226 22.22 13.28 1.73
N GLN A 227 21.56 13.49 2.87
CA GLN A 227 22.23 13.53 4.16
C GLN A 227 22.89 12.19 4.51
N ARG A 228 22.21 11.06 4.27
CA ARG A 228 22.80 9.73 4.50
C ARG A 228 24.00 9.45 3.59
N ILE A 229 23.96 9.91 2.34
CA ILE A 229 25.11 9.82 1.41
C ILE A 229 26.28 10.65 1.91
N LEU A 230 26.02 11.87 2.41
CA LEU A 230 27.06 12.73 2.97
C LEU A 230 27.73 12.08 4.19
N VAL A 231 26.94 11.59 5.14
CA VAL A 231 27.45 10.91 6.34
C VAL A 231 28.27 9.67 5.96
N ASN A 232 27.77 8.83 5.04
CA ASN A 232 28.52 7.67 4.57
C ASN A 232 29.86 8.08 3.91
N ARG A 233 29.88 9.18 3.15
CA ARG A 233 31.10 9.71 2.54
C ARG A 233 32.10 10.22 3.58
N GLU A 234 31.62 10.91 4.62
CA GLU A 234 32.45 11.36 5.75
C GLU A 234 33.04 10.17 6.50
N ASP A 235 32.22 9.17 6.85
CA ASP A 235 32.68 7.96 7.53
C ASP A 235 33.73 7.20 6.70
N ARG A 236 33.53 7.08 5.38
CA ARG A 236 34.52 6.47 4.48
C ARG A 236 35.85 7.21 4.49
N MET A 237 35.83 8.56 4.45
CA MET A 237 37.06 9.35 4.53
C MET A 237 37.77 9.12 5.87
N ARG A 238 37.04 9.14 6.98
CA ARG A 238 37.61 8.88 8.31
C ARG A 238 38.25 7.49 8.42
N PHE A 239 37.57 6.45 7.95
CA PHE A 239 38.15 5.09 7.98
C PHE A 239 39.32 4.92 7.00
N HIS A 240 39.34 5.67 5.88
CA HIS A 240 40.49 5.71 4.99
C HIS A 240 41.69 6.39 5.66
N GLU A 241 41.50 7.54 6.33
CA GLU A 241 42.55 8.22 7.10
C GLU A 241 43.11 7.32 8.21
N ASP A 242 42.25 6.66 8.99
CA ASP A 242 42.65 5.71 10.02
C ASP A 242 43.45 4.52 9.43
N SER A 243 43.07 4.05 8.24
CA SER A 243 43.76 2.97 7.52
C SER A 243 45.15 3.40 7.03
N GLU A 244 45.27 4.64 6.54
CA GLU A 244 46.58 5.19 6.15
C GLU A 244 47.51 5.38 7.34
N GLU A 245 47.00 5.85 8.49
CA GLU A 245 47.80 6.00 9.71
C GLU A 245 48.34 4.64 10.22
N ILE A 246 47.51 3.59 10.21
CA ILE A 246 47.93 2.26 10.61
C ILE A 246 48.90 1.65 9.59
N ASN A 247 48.68 1.88 8.29
CA ASN A 247 49.63 1.45 7.25
C ASN A 247 50.99 2.12 7.41
N GLU A 248 51.05 3.38 7.81
CA GLU A 248 52.32 4.07 8.06
C GLU A 248 53.07 3.45 9.24
N LYS A 249 52.37 3.16 10.35
CA LYS A 249 52.97 2.45 11.50
C LYS A 249 53.48 1.07 11.10
N ILE A 250 52.72 0.32 10.30
CA ILE A 250 53.16 -0.99 9.77
C ILE A 250 54.40 -0.84 8.87
N ARG A 251 54.49 0.24 8.07
CA ARG A 251 55.70 0.54 7.27
C ARG A 251 56.92 0.84 8.14
N GLU A 252 56.76 1.64 9.19
CA GLU A 252 57.82 1.91 10.17
C GLU A 252 58.32 0.60 10.81
N PHE A 253 57.41 -0.24 11.29
CA PHE A 253 57.77 -1.56 11.84
C PHE A 253 58.46 -2.47 10.82
N HIS A 254 58.10 -2.39 9.53
CA HIS A 254 58.77 -3.15 8.47
C HIS A 254 60.20 -2.69 8.22
N GLU A 255 60.47 -1.37 8.26
CA GLU A 255 61.84 -0.85 8.15
C GLU A 255 62.67 -1.21 9.40
N ASP A 256 62.11 -1.10 10.61
CA ASP A 256 62.77 -1.53 11.84
C ASP A 256 63.12 -3.03 11.81
N ASN A 257 62.22 -3.87 11.29
CA ASN A 257 62.47 -5.30 11.13
C ASN A 257 63.60 -5.57 10.13
N LYS A 258 63.68 -4.77 9.06
CA LYS A 258 64.72 -4.86 8.04
C LYS A 258 66.08 -4.44 8.58
N GLU A 259 66.14 -3.39 9.40
CA GLU A 259 67.36 -2.98 10.11
C GLU A 259 67.82 -4.07 11.10
N LEU A 260 66.92 -4.60 11.93
CA LEU A 260 67.22 -5.71 12.85
C LEU A 260 67.70 -6.97 12.11
N ASN A 261 67.11 -7.28 10.95
CA ASN A 261 67.54 -8.40 10.11
C ASN A 261 68.95 -8.16 9.53
N ALA A 262 69.26 -6.94 9.10
CA ALA A 262 70.61 -6.57 8.66
C ALA A 262 71.63 -6.69 9.82
N MET A 263 71.28 -6.23 11.02
CA MET A 263 72.13 -6.38 12.22
C MET A 263 72.32 -7.86 12.61
N GLU A 264 71.26 -8.68 12.53
CA GLU A 264 71.33 -10.13 12.75
C GLU A 264 72.31 -10.79 11.76
N GLN A 265 72.20 -10.45 10.47
CA GLN A 265 73.09 -10.99 9.43
C GLN A 265 74.54 -10.56 9.62
N ALA A 266 74.78 -9.29 9.95
CA ALA A 266 76.10 -8.75 10.26
C ALA A 266 76.73 -9.47 11.47
N LYS A 267 75.98 -9.62 12.58
CA LYS A 267 76.46 -10.34 13.76
C LYS A 267 76.70 -11.82 13.49
N ARG A 268 75.87 -12.48 12.68
CA ARG A 268 76.12 -13.86 12.22
C ARG A 268 77.33 -13.97 11.32
N ALA A 269 77.70 -12.93 10.58
CA ALA A 269 78.93 -12.90 9.79
C ALA A 269 80.16 -12.71 10.68
N GLU A 270 80.12 -11.80 11.66
CA GLU A 270 81.16 -11.62 12.68
C GLU A 270 81.42 -12.91 13.48
N ILE A 271 80.36 -13.57 13.95
CA ILE A 271 80.49 -14.88 14.63
C ILE A 271 81.16 -15.89 13.71
N ARG A 272 80.74 -15.98 12.44
CA ARG A 272 81.37 -16.89 11.46
C ARG A 272 82.84 -16.55 11.21
N GLN A 273 83.21 -15.27 11.19
CA GLN A 273 84.62 -14.84 11.08
C GLN A 273 85.42 -15.28 12.30
N LEU A 274 84.92 -15.07 13.51
CA LEU A 274 85.58 -15.51 14.75
C LEU A 274 85.63 -17.05 14.84
N GLU A 275 84.60 -17.77 14.39
CA GLU A 275 84.62 -19.23 14.28
C GLU A 275 85.71 -19.69 13.29
N ASN A 276 85.84 -19.00 12.16
CA ASN A 276 86.90 -19.25 11.19
C ASN A 276 88.29 -18.97 11.78
N GLU A 277 88.49 -17.85 12.49
CA GLU A 277 89.74 -17.54 13.21
C GLU A 277 90.07 -18.63 14.23
N VAL A 278 89.09 -19.14 14.98
CA VAL A 278 89.30 -20.29 15.88
C VAL A 278 89.71 -21.53 15.09
N THR A 279 89.12 -21.79 13.93
CA THR A 279 89.54 -22.93 13.09
C THR A 279 90.92 -22.73 12.48
N GLU A 280 91.30 -21.50 12.11
CA GLU A 280 92.63 -21.14 11.61
C GLU A 280 93.68 -21.28 12.71
N TYR A 281 93.45 -20.74 13.91
CA TYR A 281 94.35 -20.95 15.04
C TYR A 281 94.43 -22.41 15.44
N ARG A 282 93.35 -23.20 15.33
CA ARG A 282 93.42 -24.66 15.52
C ARG A 282 94.22 -25.34 14.42
N ARG A 283 94.12 -24.89 13.17
CA ARG A 283 94.95 -25.36 12.06
C ARG A 283 96.40 -24.98 12.28
N GLU A 284 96.71 -23.76 12.69
CA GLU A 284 98.06 -23.31 13.03
C GLU A 284 98.62 -24.06 14.24
N ILE A 285 97.81 -24.34 15.26
CA ILE A 285 98.21 -25.23 16.35
C ILE A 285 98.50 -26.63 15.80
N ASN A 286 97.70 -27.13 14.85
CA ASN A 286 97.93 -28.42 14.25
C ASN A 286 99.19 -28.43 13.36
N THR A 287 99.46 -27.38 12.59
CA THR A 287 100.69 -27.24 11.79
C THR A 287 101.90 -27.04 12.68
N LYS A 288 101.80 -26.28 13.77
CA LYS A 288 102.86 -26.11 14.76
C LYS A 288 103.10 -27.39 15.56
N ASN A 289 102.05 -28.16 15.86
CA ASN A 289 102.19 -29.50 16.43
C ASN A 289 102.78 -30.48 15.41
N GLN A 290 102.45 -30.34 14.12
CA GLN A 290 103.09 -31.08 13.04
C GLN A 290 104.55 -30.66 12.87
N GLU A 291 104.89 -29.37 12.94
CA GLU A 291 106.26 -28.83 12.91
C GLU A 291 107.04 -29.34 14.12
N LYS A 292 106.46 -29.30 15.32
CA LYS A 292 107.02 -29.94 16.52
C LYS A 292 107.23 -31.43 16.29
N SER A 293 106.26 -32.11 15.67
CA SER A 293 106.35 -33.53 15.30
C SER A 293 107.36 -33.78 14.17
N ILE A 294 107.62 -32.82 13.29
CA ILE A 294 108.62 -32.84 12.22
C ILE A 294 109.99 -32.55 12.79
N HIS A 295 110.15 -31.67 13.79
CA HIS A 295 111.42 -31.46 14.48
C HIS A 295 111.75 -32.64 15.38
N LEU A 296 110.76 -33.19 16.09
CA LEU A 296 110.88 -34.49 16.77
C LEU A 296 111.14 -35.61 15.76
N GLY A 297 110.49 -35.51 14.61
CA GLY A 297 110.63 -36.40 13.46
C GLY A 297 111.98 -36.26 12.79
N ALA A 298 112.60 -35.08 12.79
CA ALA A 298 113.87 -34.71 12.17
C ALA A 298 115.02 -34.97 13.11
N ILE A 299 114.82 -34.88 14.42
CA ILE A 299 115.69 -35.51 15.42
C ILE A 299 115.69 -37.01 15.17
N LYS A 300 114.51 -37.63 15.06
CA LYS A 300 114.36 -39.04 14.67
C LYS A 300 114.86 -39.34 13.27
N GLU A 301 114.81 -38.40 12.33
CA GLU A 301 115.23 -38.55 10.93
C GLU A 301 116.72 -38.28 10.81
N LEU A 302 117.36 -37.48 11.65
CA LEU A 302 118.82 -37.35 11.75
C LEU A 302 119.38 -38.60 12.43
N GLU A 303 118.68 -39.12 13.44
CA GLU A 303 118.91 -40.45 14.03
C GLU A 303 118.64 -41.58 13.01
N SER A 304 117.67 -41.42 12.10
CA SER A 304 117.32 -42.39 11.06
C SER A 304 118.02 -42.17 9.71
N ARG A 305 118.65 -41.01 9.46
CA ARG A 305 119.52 -40.67 8.32
C ARG A 305 120.91 -41.25 8.55
N ILE A 306 121.30 -41.47 9.81
CA ILE A 306 122.34 -42.43 10.20
C ILE A 306 121.92 -43.86 9.83
N ALA A 307 120.64 -44.20 9.94
CA ALA A 307 120.17 -45.57 9.72
C ALA A 307 119.92 -45.93 8.24
N LYS A 308 119.51 -45.00 7.39
CA LYS A 308 118.98 -45.34 6.07
C LYS A 308 119.14 -44.22 5.04
N VAL A 309 120.14 -44.39 4.18
CA VAL A 309 120.13 -44.04 2.75
C VAL A 309 119.03 -44.84 2.02
N ALA A 310 117.78 -44.88 2.51
CA ALA A 310 116.75 -45.77 1.98
C ALA A 310 115.39 -45.10 1.82
N SER A 311 115.13 -44.72 0.57
CA SER A 311 113.81 -44.62 -0.11
C SER A 311 113.30 -43.21 -0.41
N ASN A 312 113.24 -42.92 -1.70
CA ASN A 312 112.86 -41.68 -2.37
C ASN A 312 111.38 -41.31 -2.20
N SER A 313 111.05 -40.01 -2.19
CA SER A 313 109.80 -39.56 -2.82
C SER A 313 109.82 -38.08 -3.25
N GLY A 314 109.73 -37.85 -4.56
CA GLY A 314 109.16 -36.64 -5.17
C GLY A 314 107.63 -36.63 -5.09
N ASP A 315 107.05 -37.14 -4.00
CA ASP A 315 105.60 -37.34 -3.90
C ASP A 315 104.83 -36.07 -3.54
N GLN A 316 105.41 -35.07 -2.87
CA GLN A 316 104.62 -33.94 -2.34
C GLN A 316 103.90 -33.10 -3.40
N MET A 317 104.45 -32.99 -4.61
CA MET A 317 103.88 -32.16 -5.67
C MET A 317 102.86 -32.94 -6.53
N LYS A 318 103.02 -34.27 -6.64
CA LYS A 318 101.95 -35.17 -7.10
C LYS A 318 100.84 -35.28 -6.06
N ILE A 319 101.16 -35.31 -4.77
CA ILE A 319 100.20 -35.37 -3.65
C ILE A 319 99.24 -34.19 -3.75
N LYS A 320 99.71 -32.95 -3.92
CA LYS A 320 98.81 -31.77 -4.07
C LYS A 320 97.93 -31.80 -5.32
N PHE A 321 98.46 -32.33 -6.43
CA PHE A 321 97.66 -32.53 -7.65
C PHE A 321 96.60 -33.63 -7.45
N THR A 322 96.98 -34.74 -6.80
CA THR A 322 96.06 -35.83 -6.45
C THR A 322 95.09 -35.46 -5.34
N GLU A 323 95.43 -34.55 -4.43
CA GLU A 323 94.57 -34.03 -3.36
C GLU A 323 93.46 -33.16 -3.95
N LEU A 324 93.81 -32.25 -4.85
CA LEU A 324 92.81 -31.43 -5.56
C LEU A 324 91.99 -32.27 -6.56
N GLU A 325 92.58 -33.31 -7.16
CA GLU A 325 91.84 -34.26 -8.00
C GLU A 325 90.89 -35.14 -7.17
N THR A 326 91.30 -35.58 -5.98
CA THR A 326 90.45 -36.34 -5.06
C THR A 326 89.37 -35.47 -4.43
N GLU A 327 89.65 -34.20 -4.13
CA GLU A 327 88.64 -33.24 -3.65
C GLU A 327 87.60 -32.92 -4.74
N SER A 328 88.02 -32.73 -5.99
CA SER A 328 87.10 -32.59 -7.12
C SER A 328 86.23 -33.84 -7.32
N LYS A 329 86.83 -35.04 -7.26
CA LYS A 329 86.10 -36.32 -7.32
C LYS A 329 85.16 -36.51 -6.12
N ASN A 330 85.54 -36.06 -4.92
CA ASN A 330 84.70 -36.10 -3.73
C ASN A 330 83.52 -35.12 -3.82
N ILE A 331 83.72 -33.91 -4.34
CA ILE A 331 82.63 -32.96 -4.60
C ILE A 331 81.68 -33.53 -5.66
N GLN A 332 82.19 -34.15 -6.74
CA GLN A 332 81.37 -34.84 -7.73
C GLN A 332 80.59 -36.01 -7.14
N ARG A 333 81.20 -36.80 -6.24
CA ARG A 333 80.54 -37.89 -5.53
C ARG A 333 79.44 -37.38 -4.60
N ASN A 334 79.73 -36.33 -3.82
CA ASN A 334 78.76 -35.69 -2.94
C ASN A 334 77.61 -35.04 -3.71
N MET A 335 77.87 -34.49 -4.90
CA MET A 335 76.82 -34.03 -5.81
C MET A 335 75.95 -35.19 -6.28
N ALA A 336 76.53 -36.30 -6.73
CA ALA A 336 75.77 -37.46 -7.17
C ALA A 336 74.93 -38.10 -6.03
N GLU A 337 75.48 -38.15 -4.80
CA GLU A 337 74.77 -38.63 -3.62
C GLU A 337 73.63 -37.68 -3.22
N MET A 338 73.87 -36.36 -3.22
CA MET A 338 72.86 -35.35 -2.90
C MET A 338 71.80 -35.20 -4.00
N GLU A 339 72.14 -35.44 -5.27
CA GLU A 339 71.23 -35.46 -6.41
C GLU A 339 70.28 -36.67 -6.33
N LYS A 340 70.80 -37.80 -5.87
CA LYS A 340 69.97 -38.95 -5.52
C LYS A 340 69.03 -38.65 -4.35
N GLU A 341 69.53 -38.04 -3.26
CA GLU A 341 68.69 -37.63 -2.12
C GLU A 341 67.63 -36.58 -2.49
N GLN A 342 67.96 -35.64 -3.37
CA GLN A 342 67.01 -34.64 -3.87
C GLN A 342 65.92 -35.28 -4.72
N ASN A 343 66.28 -36.22 -5.58
CA ASN A 343 65.30 -36.92 -6.41
C ASN A 343 64.39 -37.82 -5.56
N GLU A 344 64.93 -38.50 -4.55
CA GLU A 344 64.15 -39.26 -3.56
C GLU A 344 63.21 -38.36 -2.76
N ALA A 345 63.69 -37.20 -2.27
CA ALA A 345 62.86 -36.22 -1.56
C ALA A 345 61.79 -35.57 -2.47
N ALA A 346 62.09 -35.38 -3.75
CA ALA A 346 61.14 -34.85 -4.74
C ALA A 346 60.01 -35.85 -5.05
N GLU A 347 60.33 -37.15 -5.16
CA GLU A 347 59.32 -38.20 -5.28
C GLU A 347 58.49 -38.36 -4.00
N GLU A 348 59.11 -38.24 -2.82
CA GLU A 348 58.42 -38.22 -1.53
C GLU A 348 57.43 -37.04 -1.44
N ALA A 349 57.84 -35.84 -1.90
CA ALA A 349 56.97 -34.67 -1.97
C ALA A 349 55.81 -34.83 -2.96
N LYS A 350 56.06 -35.44 -4.14
CA LYS A 350 54.99 -35.76 -5.10
C LYS A 350 54.00 -36.76 -4.52
N GLN A 351 54.47 -37.78 -3.81
CA GLN A 351 53.62 -38.77 -3.17
C GLN A 351 52.78 -38.16 -2.04
N ALA A 352 53.39 -37.36 -1.16
CA ALA A 352 52.69 -36.64 -0.10
C ALA A 352 51.62 -35.68 -0.66
N ARG A 353 51.90 -35.01 -1.79
CA ARG A 353 50.93 -34.17 -2.49
C ARG A 353 49.73 -34.97 -3.03
N ARG A 354 49.97 -36.13 -3.66
CA ARG A 354 48.87 -37.02 -4.13
C ARG A 354 47.99 -37.48 -2.97
N GLU A 355 48.58 -37.84 -1.84
CA GLU A 355 47.85 -38.26 -0.64
C GLU A 355 47.03 -37.12 -0.03
N TYR A 356 47.55 -35.89 -0.02
CA TYR A 356 46.82 -34.69 0.38
C TYR A 356 45.63 -34.39 -0.55
N GLU A 357 45.83 -34.44 -1.87
CA GLU A 357 44.75 -34.24 -2.86
C GLU A 357 43.65 -35.31 -2.72
N GLN A 358 44.03 -36.59 -2.52
CA GLN A 358 43.08 -37.67 -2.27
C GLN A 358 42.28 -37.46 -0.98
N ALA A 359 42.95 -37.10 0.13
CA ALA A 359 42.27 -36.76 1.38
C ALA A 359 41.31 -35.57 1.22
N GLY A 360 41.70 -34.57 0.41
CA GLY A 360 40.86 -33.41 0.09
C GLY A 360 39.59 -33.79 -0.66
N THR A 361 39.69 -34.69 -1.65
CA THR A 361 38.51 -35.18 -2.39
C THR A 361 37.57 -35.99 -1.50
N LEU A 362 38.10 -36.81 -0.58
CA LEU A 362 37.29 -37.58 0.36
C LEU A 362 36.55 -36.67 1.34
N HIS A 363 37.26 -35.71 1.95
CA HIS A 363 36.66 -34.70 2.83
C HIS A 363 35.57 -33.90 2.10
N GLY A 364 35.81 -33.49 0.85
CA GLY A 364 34.81 -32.81 0.02
C GLY A 364 33.54 -33.63 -0.20
N LYS A 365 33.67 -34.93 -0.50
CA LYS A 365 32.53 -35.85 -0.68
C LYS A 365 31.73 -36.03 0.61
N LEU A 366 32.41 -36.30 1.73
CA LEU A 366 31.76 -36.45 3.04
C LEU A 366 31.05 -35.18 3.49
N ASN A 367 31.65 -34.01 3.25
CA ASN A 367 31.03 -32.72 3.57
C ASN A 367 29.78 -32.44 2.74
N SER A 368 29.76 -32.84 1.46
CA SER A 368 28.55 -32.75 0.63
C SER A 368 27.44 -33.68 1.17
N GLN A 369 27.79 -34.94 1.46
CA GLN A 369 26.84 -35.91 2.01
C GLN A 369 26.26 -35.46 3.36
N PHE A 370 27.10 -34.91 4.24
CA PHE A 370 26.65 -34.36 5.51
C PHE A 370 25.64 -33.22 5.31
N LYS A 371 25.92 -32.28 4.40
CA LYS A 371 24.99 -31.17 4.08
C LYS A 371 23.65 -31.67 3.54
N ASP A 372 23.66 -32.67 2.68
CA ASP A 372 22.43 -33.25 2.10
C ASP A 372 21.59 -33.97 3.18
N LEU A 373 22.24 -34.70 4.08
CA LEU A 373 21.60 -35.36 5.22
C LEU A 373 21.08 -34.34 6.25
N ASP A 374 21.85 -33.31 6.60
CA ASP A 374 21.44 -32.23 7.52
C ASP A 374 20.22 -31.47 6.97
N TYR A 375 20.22 -31.15 5.67
CA TYR A 375 19.08 -30.51 5.02
C TYR A 375 17.83 -31.41 5.03
N SER A 376 18.01 -32.72 4.83
CA SER A 376 16.91 -33.69 4.90
C SER A 376 16.39 -33.87 6.32
N LEU A 377 17.27 -33.82 7.32
CA LEU A 377 16.94 -33.88 8.75
C LEU A 377 16.14 -32.64 9.19
N LYS A 378 16.55 -31.44 8.78
CA LYS A 378 15.82 -30.19 9.03
C LYS A 378 14.40 -30.25 8.45
N ARG A 379 14.27 -30.62 7.18
CA ARG A 379 12.94 -30.80 6.53
C ARG A 379 12.08 -31.86 7.22
N GLY A 380 12.68 -32.98 7.61
CA GLY A 380 11.98 -34.04 8.34
C GLY A 380 11.45 -33.56 9.69
N ASN A 381 12.27 -32.84 10.46
CA ASN A 381 11.89 -32.27 11.75
C ASN A 381 10.78 -31.22 11.62
N GLU A 382 10.87 -30.32 10.64
CA GLU A 382 9.82 -29.33 10.34
C GLU A 382 8.48 -30.02 10.00
N TYR A 383 8.54 -31.10 9.20
CA TYR A 383 7.36 -31.89 8.86
C TYR A 383 6.77 -32.59 10.11
N LEU A 384 7.62 -33.15 10.98
CA LEU A 384 7.19 -33.79 12.22
C LEU A 384 6.53 -32.78 13.19
N GLU A 385 7.10 -31.60 13.35
CA GLU A 385 6.51 -30.53 14.16
C GLU A 385 5.15 -30.09 13.61
N ARG A 386 5.00 -30.02 12.28
CA ARG A 386 3.70 -29.77 11.64
C ARG A 386 2.67 -30.87 11.94
N LEU A 387 3.05 -32.14 11.85
CA LEU A 387 2.17 -33.27 12.19
C LEU A 387 1.74 -33.23 13.68
N LYS A 388 2.65 -32.89 14.59
CA LYS A 388 2.32 -32.71 16.02
C LYS A 388 1.35 -31.56 16.24
N ALA A 389 1.58 -30.42 15.59
CA ALA A 389 0.71 -29.25 15.68
C ALA A 389 -0.69 -29.54 15.09
N GLN A 390 -0.77 -30.29 13.98
CA GLN A 390 -2.03 -30.73 13.37
C GLN A 390 -2.86 -31.60 14.31
N LYS A 391 -2.21 -32.48 15.09
CA LYS A 391 -2.89 -33.30 16.11
C LYS A 391 -3.54 -32.43 17.19
N ALA A 392 -2.93 -31.31 17.56
CA ALA A 392 -3.48 -30.39 18.55
C ALA A 392 -4.59 -29.49 17.97
N ASN A 393 -4.43 -29.03 16.72
CA ASN A 393 -5.42 -28.22 16.04
C ASN A 393 -5.40 -28.51 14.53
N ALA A 394 -6.55 -28.92 13.98
CA ALA A 394 -6.70 -29.21 12.56
C ALA A 394 -6.25 -28.06 11.64
N LEU A 395 -6.35 -26.79 12.08
CA LEU A 395 -5.93 -25.62 11.30
C LEU A 395 -4.41 -25.46 11.20
N ALA A 396 -3.62 -26.15 12.03
CA ALA A 396 -2.15 -26.14 11.93
C ALA A 396 -1.62 -26.82 10.65
N ARG A 397 -2.48 -27.54 9.90
CA ARG A 397 -2.16 -28.07 8.56
C ARG A 397 -1.73 -26.97 7.57
N PHE A 398 -2.20 -25.74 7.78
CA PHE A 398 -1.85 -24.57 6.96
C PHE A 398 -0.60 -23.83 7.47
N GLY A 399 -0.06 -24.23 8.61
CA GLY A 399 1.15 -23.68 9.23
C GLY A 399 1.14 -23.85 10.74
N VAL A 400 2.30 -24.17 11.34
CA VAL A 400 2.45 -24.47 12.78
C VAL A 400 1.92 -23.35 13.67
N ASN A 401 2.16 -22.08 13.29
CA ASN A 401 1.75 -20.91 14.06
C ASN A 401 0.33 -20.42 13.77
N ILE A 402 -0.39 -21.00 12.80
CA ILE A 402 -1.72 -20.54 12.38
C ILE A 402 -2.73 -20.51 13.54
N PRO A 403 -2.86 -21.53 14.40
CA PRO A 403 -3.75 -21.48 15.55
C PRO A 403 -3.45 -20.31 16.50
N ARG A 404 -2.16 -20.02 16.73
CA ARG A 404 -1.71 -18.92 17.57
C ARG A 404 -2.04 -17.57 16.93
N ILE A 405 -1.85 -17.43 15.62
CA ILE A 405 -2.21 -16.24 14.84
C ILE A 405 -3.72 -15.96 14.95
N LEU A 406 -4.56 -17.00 14.86
CA LEU A 406 -6.02 -16.85 15.01
C LEU A 406 -6.42 -16.42 16.43
N SER A 407 -5.73 -16.88 17.47
CA SER A 407 -5.94 -16.40 18.84
C SER A 407 -5.64 -14.91 18.95
N ILE A 408 -4.48 -14.48 18.45
CA ILE A 408 -4.04 -13.07 18.47
C ILE A 408 -5.02 -12.18 17.70
N LEU A 409 -5.48 -12.63 16.53
CA LEU A 409 -6.47 -11.91 15.74
C LEU A 409 -7.80 -11.73 16.49
N ASN A 410 -8.29 -12.78 17.16
CA ASN A 410 -9.52 -12.71 17.93
C ASN A 410 -9.37 -11.82 19.18
N GLU A 411 -8.25 -11.89 19.88
CA GLU A 411 -7.93 -11.02 21.03
C GLU A 411 -7.91 -9.54 20.65
N HIS A 412 -7.37 -9.23 19.46
CA HIS A 412 -7.23 -7.85 18.96
C HIS A 412 -8.30 -7.45 17.94
N LYS A 413 -9.45 -8.14 17.90
CA LYS A 413 -10.52 -7.89 16.91
C LYS A 413 -10.98 -6.43 16.85
N LYS A 414 -10.97 -5.70 17.99
CA LYS A 414 -11.37 -4.28 18.07
C LYS A 414 -10.40 -3.32 17.37
N LYS A 415 -9.18 -3.75 17.07
CA LYS A 415 -8.17 -2.92 16.40
C LYS A 415 -8.31 -2.93 14.87
N PHE A 416 -8.97 -3.94 14.32
CA PHE A 416 -9.18 -4.06 12.88
C PHE A 416 -10.48 -3.39 12.47
N LYS A 417 -10.45 -2.62 11.39
CA LYS A 417 -11.67 -2.04 10.81
C LYS A 417 -12.54 -3.13 10.20
N THR A 418 -11.92 -4.02 9.42
CA THR A 418 -12.55 -5.20 8.86
C THR A 418 -11.71 -6.41 9.24
N MET A 419 -12.35 -7.45 9.77
CA MET A 419 -11.64 -8.64 10.21
C MET A 419 -10.99 -9.35 9.01
N PRO A 420 -9.67 -9.63 9.03
CA PRO A 420 -9.04 -10.41 7.97
C PRO A 420 -9.61 -11.82 7.83
N LYS A 421 -9.72 -12.29 6.60
CA LYS A 421 -10.20 -13.64 6.27
C LYS A 421 -9.00 -14.56 6.09
N GLY A 422 -8.83 -15.56 6.96
CA GLY A 422 -7.78 -16.54 6.79
C GLY A 422 -7.68 -17.56 7.93
N PRO A 423 -6.81 -18.58 7.80
CA PRO A 423 -6.09 -18.94 6.57
C PRO A 423 -7.07 -19.31 5.43
N LEU A 424 -6.78 -18.97 4.16
CA LEU A 424 -7.75 -19.16 3.07
C LEU A 424 -8.20 -20.61 2.92
N GLY A 425 -7.31 -21.57 3.21
CA GLY A 425 -7.64 -22.99 3.16
C GLY A 425 -8.74 -23.43 4.12
N ARG A 426 -9.09 -22.62 5.13
CA ARG A 426 -10.25 -22.87 6.00
C ARG A 426 -11.59 -22.82 5.25
N TYR A 427 -11.65 -22.07 4.15
CA TYR A 427 -12.87 -21.84 3.38
C TYR A 427 -12.99 -22.74 2.15
N VAL A 428 -11.99 -23.58 1.89
CA VAL A 428 -11.89 -24.43 0.70
C VAL A 428 -12.07 -25.89 1.10
N THR A 429 -13.02 -26.55 0.45
CA THR A 429 -13.32 -27.98 0.62
C THR A 429 -13.26 -28.69 -0.73
N LEU A 430 -12.69 -29.89 -0.73
CA LEU A 430 -12.55 -30.72 -1.93
C LEU A 430 -13.69 -31.74 -1.98
N THR A 431 -14.38 -31.83 -3.11
CA THR A 431 -15.47 -32.80 -3.30
C THR A 431 -14.97 -34.21 -3.64
N GLU A 432 -13.89 -34.30 -4.40
CA GLU A 432 -13.33 -35.55 -4.91
C GLU A 432 -11.87 -35.76 -4.46
N GLU A 433 -11.64 -36.75 -3.59
CA GLU A 433 -10.32 -37.00 -2.97
C GLU A 433 -9.20 -37.33 -3.98
N GLN A 434 -9.54 -37.94 -5.12
CA GLN A 434 -8.59 -38.31 -6.17
C GLN A 434 -7.84 -37.10 -6.77
N TRP A 435 -8.40 -35.89 -6.67
CA TRP A 435 -7.79 -34.65 -7.18
C TRP A 435 -7.05 -33.85 -6.12
N ALA A 436 -6.90 -34.38 -4.91
CA ALA A 436 -6.30 -33.62 -3.83
C ALA A 436 -4.86 -33.20 -4.11
N LEU A 437 -4.04 -34.05 -4.72
CA LEU A 437 -2.65 -33.74 -5.05
C LEU A 437 -2.53 -32.56 -6.03
N PRO A 438 -3.19 -32.57 -7.21
CA PRO A 438 -3.13 -31.43 -8.13
C PRO A 438 -3.72 -30.15 -7.54
N VAL A 439 -4.79 -30.25 -6.73
CA VAL A 439 -5.39 -29.10 -6.03
C VAL A 439 -4.44 -28.52 -4.98
N GLU A 440 -3.87 -29.34 -4.10
CA GLU A 440 -2.92 -28.91 -3.08
C GLU A 440 -1.68 -28.27 -3.72
N SER A 441 -1.14 -28.87 -4.79
CA SER A 441 0.01 -28.32 -5.52
C SER A 441 -0.26 -26.92 -6.08
N THR A 442 -1.47 -26.70 -6.59
CA THR A 442 -1.86 -25.41 -7.18
C THR A 442 -2.12 -24.35 -6.11
N LEU A 443 -2.80 -24.72 -5.03
CA LEU A 443 -3.24 -23.79 -3.99
C LEU A 443 -2.25 -23.66 -2.82
N ALA A 444 -1.16 -24.44 -2.77
CA ALA A 444 -0.26 -24.55 -1.62
C ALA A 444 0.17 -23.21 -1.00
N HIS A 445 0.49 -22.23 -1.85
CA HIS A 445 0.96 -20.90 -1.45
C HIS A 445 -0.16 -19.95 -0.96
N LEU A 446 -1.42 -20.25 -1.33
CA LEU A 446 -2.61 -19.51 -0.94
C LEU A 446 -3.29 -20.10 0.31
N LEU A 447 -3.22 -21.41 0.52
CA LEU A 447 -4.00 -22.02 1.62
C LEU A 447 -3.60 -21.52 3.01
N GLY A 448 -2.34 -21.16 3.21
CA GLY A 448 -1.84 -20.56 4.46
C GLY A 448 -1.89 -19.04 4.51
N SER A 449 -2.43 -18.36 3.48
CA SER A 449 -2.44 -16.90 3.41
C SER A 449 -3.66 -16.27 4.06
N PHE A 450 -3.61 -14.96 4.29
CA PHE A 450 -4.69 -14.15 4.86
C PHE A 450 -5.09 -13.02 3.90
N LEU A 451 -6.39 -12.75 3.83
CA LEU A 451 -6.99 -11.73 2.99
C LEU A 451 -7.48 -10.54 3.82
N PHE A 452 -7.14 -9.33 3.41
CA PHE A 452 -7.39 -8.07 4.10
C PHE A 452 -8.17 -7.12 3.18
N ASP A 453 -9.15 -6.40 3.74
CA ASP A 453 -9.95 -5.41 3.01
C ASP A 453 -9.16 -4.14 2.68
N ASN A 454 -8.19 -3.78 3.52
CA ASN A 454 -7.42 -2.54 3.39
C ASN A 454 -5.98 -2.68 3.91
N SER A 455 -5.11 -1.77 3.45
CA SER A 455 -3.67 -1.79 3.77
C SER A 455 -3.37 -1.45 5.24
N GLN A 456 -4.28 -0.75 5.94
CA GLN A 456 -4.11 -0.38 7.34
C GLN A 456 -4.23 -1.61 8.24
N ASP A 457 -5.28 -2.42 8.05
CA ASP A 457 -5.49 -3.67 8.78
C ASP A 457 -4.34 -4.66 8.50
N ALA A 458 -3.83 -4.72 7.27
CA ALA A 458 -2.66 -5.52 6.93
C ALA A 458 -1.38 -5.04 7.64
N ALA A 459 -1.21 -3.73 7.85
CA ALA A 459 -0.08 -3.17 8.59
C ALA A 459 -0.19 -3.43 10.10
N GLU A 460 -1.38 -3.31 10.68
CA GLU A 460 -1.63 -3.64 12.10
C GLU A 460 -1.37 -5.13 12.35
N PHE A 461 -1.83 -6.01 11.45
CA PHE A 461 -1.56 -7.45 11.54
C PHE A 461 -0.06 -7.77 11.53
N ARG A 462 0.69 -7.20 10.60
CA ARG A 462 2.17 -7.35 10.57
C ARG A 462 2.81 -6.88 11.87
N THR A 463 2.33 -5.77 12.42
CA THR A 463 2.84 -5.20 13.69
C THR A 463 2.57 -6.14 14.86
N LEU A 464 1.34 -6.68 14.96
CA LEU A 464 0.96 -7.63 16.01
C LEU A 464 1.80 -8.92 15.97
N LEU A 465 2.06 -9.45 14.78
CA LEU A 465 2.91 -10.65 14.63
C LEU A 465 4.37 -10.37 14.96
N ARG A 466 4.90 -9.22 14.51
CA ARG A 466 6.28 -8.80 14.82
C ARG A 466 6.50 -8.63 16.33
N LEU A 467 5.54 -8.06 17.05
CA LEU A 467 5.58 -7.91 18.52
C LEU A 467 5.55 -9.25 19.27
N ARG A 468 5.21 -10.35 18.60
CA ARG A 468 5.14 -11.70 19.16
C ARG A 468 6.20 -12.65 18.59
N GLN A 469 7.11 -12.14 17.76
CA GLN A 469 8.16 -12.92 17.09
C GLN A 469 7.58 -14.10 16.28
N ILE A 470 6.45 -13.86 15.60
CA ILE A 470 5.82 -14.85 14.72
C ILE A 470 6.07 -14.43 13.27
N ASP A 471 6.55 -15.35 12.45
CA ASP A 471 6.72 -15.13 11.01
C ASP A 471 5.37 -14.83 10.36
N CYS A 472 5.35 -13.74 9.57
CA CYS A 472 4.11 -13.30 8.93
C CYS A 472 3.77 -14.23 7.76
N PRO A 473 2.57 -14.85 7.75
CA PRO A 473 2.10 -15.59 6.58
C PRO A 473 1.88 -14.65 5.39
N ASN A 474 1.77 -15.25 4.19
CA ASN A 474 1.41 -14.52 2.97
C ASN A 474 0.10 -13.75 3.18
N LEU A 475 0.04 -12.53 2.65
CA LEU A 475 -1.12 -11.65 2.82
C LEU A 475 -1.51 -11.01 1.49
N TYR A 476 -2.81 -10.89 1.28
CA TYR A 476 -3.43 -10.28 0.11
C TYR A 476 -4.31 -9.12 0.57
N VAL A 477 -4.20 -7.95 -0.07
CA VAL A 477 -4.97 -6.75 0.29
C VAL A 477 -5.87 -6.39 -0.87
N ILE A 478 -7.15 -6.74 -0.77
CA ILE A 478 -8.18 -6.49 -1.79
C ILE A 478 -9.48 -6.11 -1.08
N LYS A 479 -10.11 -5.05 -1.57
CA LYS A 479 -11.37 -4.54 -1.00
C LYS A 479 -12.47 -5.59 -1.12
N PHE A 480 -13.17 -5.87 -0.03
CA PHE A 480 -14.19 -6.90 0.00
C PHE A 480 -15.39 -6.46 -0.83
N GLY A 481 -15.69 -7.22 -1.88
CA GLY A 481 -16.80 -6.97 -2.79
C GLY A 481 -18.08 -7.67 -2.33
N GLY A 482 -17.94 -8.76 -1.56
CA GLY A 482 -19.05 -9.56 -1.03
C GLY A 482 -19.93 -10.20 -2.10
N LYS A 483 -19.45 -10.27 -3.35
CA LYS A 483 -20.14 -10.88 -4.49
C LYS A 483 -19.17 -11.78 -5.25
N ARG A 484 -19.58 -13.02 -5.47
CA ARG A 484 -18.87 -14.00 -6.30
C ARG A 484 -18.83 -13.58 -7.77
N TYR A 485 -17.73 -13.86 -8.47
CA TYR A 485 -17.67 -13.73 -9.92
C TYR A 485 -18.68 -14.68 -10.61
N SER A 486 -19.54 -14.14 -11.47
CA SER A 486 -20.64 -14.90 -12.10
C SER A 486 -20.35 -15.36 -13.54
N ASN A 487 -19.39 -14.74 -14.23
CA ASN A 487 -19.17 -14.93 -15.67
C ASN A 487 -17.76 -15.48 -15.94
N LEU A 488 -17.40 -16.60 -15.31
CA LEU A 488 -16.11 -17.25 -15.53
C LEU A 488 -16.08 -17.89 -16.92
N ILE A 489 -14.94 -17.74 -17.60
CA ILE A 489 -14.71 -18.35 -18.91
C ILE A 489 -14.14 -19.74 -18.68
N THR A 490 -15.01 -20.76 -18.70
CA THR A 490 -14.61 -22.16 -18.52
C THR A 490 -14.41 -22.88 -19.85
N PRO A 491 -13.61 -23.96 -19.87
CA PRO A 491 -13.71 -25.01 -20.87
C PRO A 491 -15.11 -25.61 -20.96
N SER A 492 -15.41 -26.29 -22.08
CA SER A 492 -16.68 -27.01 -22.29
C SER A 492 -16.97 -27.98 -21.13
N ASP A 493 -18.24 -28.12 -20.76
CA ASP A 493 -18.72 -28.96 -19.63
C ASP A 493 -18.32 -30.43 -19.72
N GLN A 494 -17.84 -30.89 -20.88
CA GLN A 494 -17.26 -32.23 -21.05
C GLN A 494 -15.91 -32.42 -20.32
N TRP A 495 -15.25 -31.33 -19.91
CA TRP A 495 -13.96 -31.35 -19.23
C TRP A 495 -14.13 -31.00 -17.76
N LEU A 496 -13.69 -31.90 -16.86
CA LEU A 496 -13.65 -31.62 -15.44
C LEU A 496 -12.58 -30.56 -15.17
N THR A 497 -12.96 -29.43 -14.56
CA THR A 497 -12.01 -28.38 -14.16
C THR A 497 -11.78 -28.38 -12.66
N MET A 498 -10.68 -27.76 -12.23
CA MET A 498 -10.39 -27.55 -10.82
C MET A 498 -11.49 -26.74 -10.11
N TYR A 499 -12.15 -25.84 -10.83
CA TYR A 499 -13.33 -25.12 -10.32
C TYR A 499 -14.49 -26.06 -9.99
N ASN A 500 -14.71 -27.14 -10.74
CA ASN A 500 -15.83 -28.08 -10.49
C ASN A 500 -15.63 -28.94 -9.24
N VAL A 501 -14.38 -29.18 -8.83
CA VAL A 501 -14.05 -30.06 -7.69
C VAL A 501 -13.85 -29.31 -6.37
N LEU A 502 -13.88 -27.98 -6.39
CA LEU A 502 -13.68 -27.14 -5.22
C LEU A 502 -15.00 -26.49 -4.78
N ASP A 503 -15.38 -26.75 -3.54
CA ASP A 503 -16.42 -25.99 -2.85
C ASP A 503 -15.77 -24.90 -1.99
N ILE A 504 -16.08 -23.63 -2.26
CA ILE A 504 -15.51 -22.48 -1.57
C ILE A 504 -16.65 -21.70 -0.92
N THR A 505 -16.60 -21.57 0.40
CA THR A 505 -17.72 -21.03 1.21
C THR A 505 -17.80 -19.51 1.23
N ASP A 506 -16.68 -18.79 1.11
CA ASP A 506 -16.62 -17.32 1.16
C ASP A 506 -16.36 -16.72 -0.23
N ASP A 507 -17.15 -15.73 -0.63
CA ASP A 507 -17.12 -15.14 -1.97
C ASP A 507 -15.85 -14.32 -2.25
N ASP A 508 -15.30 -13.61 -1.25
CA ASP A 508 -14.06 -12.86 -1.46
C ASP A 508 -12.87 -13.83 -1.55
N VAL A 509 -12.90 -14.92 -0.76
CA VAL A 509 -11.88 -15.99 -0.87
C VAL A 509 -11.95 -16.69 -2.24
N PHE A 510 -13.15 -16.93 -2.75
CA PHE A 510 -13.37 -17.47 -4.09
C PHE A 510 -12.72 -16.59 -5.16
N ASN A 511 -13.01 -15.29 -5.14
CA ASN A 511 -12.49 -14.34 -6.11
C ASN A 511 -10.95 -14.32 -6.12
N ILE A 512 -10.30 -14.37 -4.95
CA ILE A 512 -8.83 -14.44 -4.86
C ILE A 512 -8.24 -15.72 -5.43
N ILE A 513 -8.88 -16.86 -5.16
CA ILE A 513 -8.41 -18.15 -5.69
C ILE A 513 -8.50 -18.14 -7.22
N VAL A 514 -9.59 -17.63 -7.78
CA VAL A 514 -9.76 -17.42 -9.23
C VAL A 514 -8.70 -16.46 -9.78
N ASP A 515 -8.53 -15.27 -9.18
CA ASP A 515 -7.61 -14.24 -9.68
C ASP A 515 -6.15 -14.72 -9.72
N HIS A 516 -5.72 -15.46 -8.70
CA HIS A 516 -4.32 -15.90 -8.59
C HIS A 516 -4.01 -17.22 -9.30
N THR A 517 -4.97 -18.14 -9.38
CA THR A 517 -4.69 -19.49 -9.91
C THR A 517 -5.47 -19.86 -11.15
N ARG A 518 -6.50 -19.08 -11.51
CA ARG A 518 -7.38 -19.33 -12.66
C ARG A 518 -7.89 -20.77 -12.69
N ILE A 519 -8.43 -21.22 -11.56
CA ILE A 519 -8.92 -22.60 -11.35
C ILE A 519 -9.96 -23.03 -12.39
N GLU A 520 -10.71 -22.08 -12.95
CA GLU A 520 -11.71 -22.27 -13.99
C GLU A 520 -11.09 -22.72 -15.32
N GLY A 521 -9.82 -22.40 -15.58
CA GLY A 521 -9.10 -22.80 -16.77
C GLY A 521 -8.25 -24.07 -16.60
N ILE A 522 -8.16 -24.63 -15.39
CA ILE A 522 -7.31 -25.79 -15.10
C ILE A 522 -8.13 -27.06 -15.30
N VAL A 523 -7.79 -27.86 -16.31
CA VAL A 523 -8.47 -29.14 -16.60
C VAL A 523 -7.83 -30.27 -15.80
N LEU A 524 -8.64 -31.19 -15.29
CA LEU A 524 -8.23 -32.37 -14.53
C LEU A 524 -8.39 -33.63 -15.37
N ILE A 525 -7.31 -34.42 -15.51
CA ILE A 525 -7.24 -35.61 -16.39
C ILE A 525 -6.62 -36.79 -15.62
N ASP A 526 -7.08 -38.02 -15.81
CA ASP A 526 -6.67 -39.13 -14.93
C ASP A 526 -5.16 -39.45 -14.98
N SER A 527 -4.56 -39.38 -16.18
CA SER A 527 -3.20 -39.86 -16.45
C SER A 527 -2.34 -38.79 -17.14
N ASP A 528 -1.04 -38.80 -16.81
CA ASP A 528 -0.01 -37.98 -17.46
C ASP A 528 0.04 -38.18 -18.97
N GLU A 529 -0.18 -39.39 -19.46
CA GLU A 529 -0.18 -39.69 -20.90
C GLU A 529 -1.39 -39.06 -21.60
N LYS A 530 -2.59 -39.25 -21.02
CA LYS A 530 -3.82 -38.61 -21.52
C LYS A 530 -3.68 -37.08 -21.50
N ALA A 531 -3.16 -36.51 -20.40
CA ALA A 531 -2.97 -35.07 -20.28
C ALA A 531 -2.01 -34.52 -21.33
N ARG A 532 -0.93 -35.27 -21.65
CA ARG A 532 0.00 -34.89 -22.71
C ARG A 532 -0.66 -34.91 -24.09
N ASN A 533 -1.36 -36.00 -24.42
CA ASN A 533 -1.96 -36.16 -25.74
C ASN A 533 -3.06 -35.12 -26.00
N VAL A 534 -3.96 -34.94 -25.03
CA VAL A 534 -5.07 -33.96 -25.12
C VAL A 534 -4.54 -32.52 -25.30
N MET A 535 -3.53 -32.13 -24.52
CA MET A 535 -3.01 -30.75 -24.58
C MET A 535 -2.07 -30.50 -25.76
N TYR A 536 -1.51 -31.56 -26.35
CA TYR A 536 -0.66 -31.48 -27.53
C TYR A 536 -1.46 -31.43 -28.83
N GLU A 537 -2.40 -32.38 -29.02
CA GLU A 537 -3.14 -32.55 -30.28
C GLU A 537 -4.22 -31.48 -30.47
N ASN A 538 -5.14 -31.36 -29.51
CA ASN A 538 -6.27 -30.43 -29.59
C ASN A 538 -6.67 -29.93 -28.19
N PRO A 539 -5.93 -28.96 -27.64
CA PRO A 539 -6.19 -28.47 -26.29
C PRO A 539 -7.60 -27.88 -26.16
N PRO A 540 -8.33 -28.15 -25.06
CA PRO A 540 -9.66 -27.60 -24.84
C PRO A 540 -9.66 -26.07 -24.90
N ARG A 541 -10.63 -25.49 -25.61
CA ARG A 541 -10.80 -24.04 -25.68
C ARG A 541 -10.97 -23.49 -24.25
N ASN A 542 -10.26 -22.40 -23.94
CA ASN A 542 -10.19 -21.75 -22.62
C ASN A 542 -9.45 -22.52 -21.50
N ALA A 543 -8.81 -23.66 -21.79
CA ALA A 543 -7.93 -24.32 -20.82
C ALA A 543 -6.55 -23.65 -20.78
N ASN A 544 -6.06 -23.32 -19.58
CA ASN A 544 -4.73 -22.73 -19.37
C ASN A 544 -3.64 -23.79 -19.16
N LYS A 545 -3.98 -24.92 -18.52
CA LYS A 545 -3.14 -26.11 -18.33
C LYS A 545 -4.04 -27.29 -17.96
N ALA A 546 -3.56 -28.51 -18.19
CA ALA A 546 -4.17 -29.71 -17.65
C ALA A 546 -3.27 -30.29 -16.55
N MET A 547 -3.87 -30.86 -15.51
CA MET A 547 -3.15 -31.56 -14.46
C MET A 547 -3.67 -32.96 -14.26
N SER A 548 -2.74 -33.87 -14.02
CA SER A 548 -3.03 -35.27 -13.78
C SER A 548 -3.24 -35.59 -12.30
N GLN A 549 -3.78 -36.77 -11.99
CA GLN A 549 -3.87 -37.26 -10.61
C GLN A 549 -2.48 -37.42 -9.95
N SER A 550 -1.43 -37.69 -10.72
CA SER A 550 -0.04 -37.76 -10.25
C SER A 550 0.58 -36.37 -10.01
N GLY A 551 -0.12 -35.29 -10.36
CA GLY A 551 0.37 -33.92 -10.24
C GLY A 551 1.24 -33.47 -11.42
N GLY A 552 1.30 -34.24 -12.52
CA GLY A 552 1.90 -33.80 -13.76
C GLY A 552 1.10 -32.67 -14.40
N THR A 553 1.80 -31.71 -15.01
CA THR A 553 1.20 -30.51 -15.59
C THR A 553 1.53 -30.41 -17.07
N ALA A 554 0.50 -30.39 -17.92
CA ALA A 554 0.60 -30.23 -19.37
C ALA A 554 0.08 -28.85 -19.80
N PHE A 555 0.87 -28.12 -20.59
CA PHE A 555 0.47 -26.83 -21.15
C PHE A 555 -0.03 -26.98 -22.59
N PRO A 556 -0.98 -26.13 -23.03
CA PRO A 556 -1.59 -26.26 -24.36
C PRO A 556 -0.59 -25.89 -25.46
N SER A 557 -0.52 -26.71 -26.52
CA SER A 557 0.31 -26.47 -27.71
C SER A 557 -0.04 -25.18 -28.45
N SER A 558 -1.27 -24.68 -28.27
CA SER A 558 -1.75 -23.42 -28.88
C SER A 558 -1.10 -22.15 -28.32
N THR A 559 -0.41 -22.23 -27.17
CA THR A 559 0.24 -21.07 -26.52
C THR A 559 1.75 -20.94 -26.79
N GLY A 560 2.29 -21.76 -27.70
CA GLY A 560 3.69 -21.70 -28.12
C GLY A 560 4.38 -23.07 -28.06
N GLN A 561 5.61 -23.13 -27.54
CA GLN A 561 6.32 -24.39 -27.38
C GLN A 561 5.64 -25.25 -26.31
N TYR A 562 5.22 -26.45 -26.71
CA TYR A 562 4.60 -27.42 -25.82
C TYR A 562 5.52 -27.79 -24.65
N ARG A 563 4.95 -27.83 -23.44
CA ARG A 563 5.67 -28.12 -22.19
C ARG A 563 4.88 -29.10 -21.33
N PHE A 564 5.57 -30.11 -20.84
CA PHE A 564 5.06 -31.03 -19.83
C PHE A 564 6.03 -31.10 -18.66
N TYR A 565 5.51 -30.95 -17.44
CA TYR A 565 6.27 -31.11 -16.21
C TYR A 565 5.72 -32.32 -15.48
N ALA A 566 6.57 -33.34 -15.30
CA ALA A 566 6.21 -34.48 -14.47
C ALA A 566 5.92 -34.04 -13.03
N GLY A 567 4.91 -34.64 -12.41
CA GLY A 567 4.58 -34.39 -11.02
C GLY A 567 5.79 -34.75 -10.15
N LYS A 568 6.29 -33.77 -9.38
CA LYS A 568 7.26 -34.11 -8.32
C LYS A 568 6.51 -34.90 -7.24
N PRO A 569 7.09 -35.98 -6.69
CA PRO A 569 6.51 -36.62 -5.52
C PRO A 569 6.50 -35.61 -4.37
N VAL A 570 5.35 -34.98 -4.14
CA VAL A 570 5.15 -34.08 -3.02
C VAL A 570 5.13 -34.96 -1.76
N GLN A 571 6.26 -35.01 -1.06
CA GLN A 571 6.38 -35.75 0.21
C GLN A 571 5.50 -35.13 1.31
N ASP A 572 5.12 -33.86 1.14
CA ASP A 572 4.35 -33.05 2.08
C ASP A 572 2.84 -33.16 1.79
N LYS A 573 2.31 -34.39 1.81
CA LYS A 573 0.87 -34.65 1.61
C LYS A 573 0.09 -34.16 2.82
N GLY A 574 -0.97 -33.37 2.62
CA GLY A 574 -2.03 -33.21 3.63
C GLY A 574 -2.40 -31.78 4.05
N ARG A 575 -2.28 -30.78 3.18
CA ARG A 575 -2.79 -29.43 3.51
C ARG A 575 -4.31 -29.33 3.42
N MET A 576 -4.98 -30.14 2.59
CA MET A 576 -6.43 -30.10 2.37
C MET A 576 -7.15 -31.38 2.80
N ILE A 577 -6.57 -32.57 2.61
CA ILE A 577 -7.32 -33.80 2.88
C ILE A 577 -7.44 -34.05 4.38
N GLN A 578 -8.66 -34.04 4.92
CA GLN A 578 -8.98 -34.80 6.14
C GLN A 578 -8.91 -36.30 5.79
N THR A 579 -7.71 -36.87 5.70
CA THR A 579 -7.62 -38.33 5.68
C THR A 579 -7.92 -38.80 7.10
N LYS A 580 -9.13 -39.32 7.33
CA LYS A 580 -9.53 -40.00 8.58
C LYS A 580 -8.76 -41.31 8.84
N GLY A 581 -7.60 -41.51 8.19
CA GLY A 581 -6.79 -42.72 8.25
C GLY A 581 -5.32 -42.43 8.57
N ASN A 582 -4.90 -42.90 9.74
CA ASN A 582 -3.52 -43.17 10.18
C ASN A 582 -2.52 -41.99 10.17
N GLU A 583 -2.88 -40.86 10.78
CA GLU A 583 -1.91 -39.80 11.11
C GLU A 583 -0.84 -40.27 12.12
N GLN A 584 -1.18 -41.23 13.00
CA GLN A 584 -0.23 -41.84 13.94
C GLN A 584 0.85 -42.65 13.23
N ASP A 585 0.49 -43.51 12.28
CA ASP A 585 1.46 -44.34 11.55
C ASP A 585 2.42 -43.47 10.73
N LYS A 586 1.93 -42.40 10.09
CA LYS A 586 2.76 -41.45 9.34
C LYS A 586 3.71 -40.67 10.26
N SER A 587 3.27 -40.28 11.45
CA SER A 587 4.13 -39.61 12.44
C SER A 587 5.22 -40.56 12.95
N GLU A 588 4.90 -41.83 13.22
CA GLU A 588 5.88 -42.83 13.63
C GLU A 588 6.86 -43.19 12.51
N GLU A 589 6.38 -43.36 11.28
CA GLU A 589 7.23 -43.62 10.12
C GLU A 589 8.19 -42.44 9.87
N THR A 590 7.71 -41.20 9.99
CA THR A 590 8.53 -39.99 9.89
C THR A 590 9.56 -39.94 11.02
N LYS A 591 9.19 -40.25 12.27
CA LYS A 591 10.14 -40.33 13.39
C LYS A 591 11.21 -41.38 13.16
N ARG A 592 10.86 -42.56 12.62
CA ARG A 592 11.82 -43.61 12.27
C ARG A 592 12.80 -43.13 11.21
N LYS A 593 12.31 -42.48 10.14
CA LYS A 593 13.15 -41.86 9.09
C LYS A 593 14.08 -40.78 9.65
N ILE A 594 13.59 -39.89 10.51
CA ILE A 594 14.41 -38.88 11.18
C ILE A 594 15.47 -39.54 12.04
N THR A 595 15.11 -40.56 12.84
CA THR A 595 16.06 -41.28 13.70
C THR A 595 17.16 -41.94 12.87
N GLN A 596 16.80 -42.55 11.73
CA GLN A 596 17.75 -43.12 10.79
C GLN A 596 18.69 -42.06 10.19
N ILE A 597 18.14 -40.97 9.64
CA ILE A 597 18.92 -39.86 9.08
C ILE A 597 19.80 -39.21 10.15
N THR A 598 19.33 -39.11 11.40
CA THR A 598 20.11 -38.57 12.52
C THR A 598 21.30 -39.48 12.83
N GLY A 599 21.09 -40.80 12.81
CA GLY A 599 22.15 -41.79 12.96
C GLY A 599 23.18 -41.69 11.83
N ASP A 600 22.72 -41.51 10.59
CA ASP A 600 23.59 -41.38 9.42
C ASP A 600 24.35 -40.03 9.42
N CYS A 601 23.70 -38.92 9.80
CA CYS A 601 24.36 -37.63 10.06
C CYS A 601 25.48 -37.78 11.10
N ARG A 602 25.23 -38.49 12.20
CA ARG A 602 26.23 -38.69 13.25
C ARG A 602 27.43 -39.48 12.72
N LYS A 603 27.20 -40.58 12.00
CA LYS A 603 28.27 -41.38 11.40
C LYS A 603 29.10 -40.56 10.42
N VAL A 604 28.45 -39.86 9.49
CA VAL A 604 29.14 -39.03 8.49
C VAL A 604 29.88 -37.87 9.16
N GLN A 605 29.34 -37.30 10.24
CA GLN A 605 30.02 -36.26 11.02
C GLN A 605 31.28 -36.79 11.70
N GLU A 606 31.23 -37.98 12.30
CA GLU A 606 32.41 -38.65 12.88
C GLU A 606 33.47 -38.93 11.79
N GLU A 607 33.04 -39.43 10.62
CA GLU A 607 33.91 -39.65 9.46
C GLU A 607 34.51 -38.35 8.91
N LEU A 608 33.76 -37.24 8.94
CA LEU A 608 34.20 -35.93 8.47
C LEU A 608 35.26 -35.32 9.38
N VAL A 609 35.09 -35.46 10.71
CA VAL A 609 36.10 -35.04 11.70
C VAL A 609 37.40 -35.82 11.51
N GLU A 610 37.31 -37.15 11.34
CA GLU A 610 38.46 -38.01 11.09
C GLU A 610 39.14 -37.69 9.74
N ALA A 611 38.35 -37.48 8.68
CA ALA A 611 38.86 -37.09 7.37
C ALA A 611 39.54 -35.72 7.40
N ARG A 612 39.03 -34.77 8.20
CA ARG A 612 39.65 -33.44 8.39
C ARG A 612 40.96 -33.54 9.14
N LYS A 613 41.03 -34.34 10.19
CA LYS A 613 42.28 -34.60 10.92
C LYS A 613 43.35 -35.19 9.99
N LYS A 614 42.99 -36.20 9.19
CA LYS A 614 43.87 -36.78 8.16
C LYS A 614 44.29 -35.75 7.11
N LEU A 615 43.39 -34.87 6.68
CA LEU A 615 43.71 -33.82 5.71
C LEU A 615 44.77 -32.85 6.26
N ASP A 616 44.62 -32.41 7.51
CA ASP A 616 45.57 -31.52 8.17
C ASP A 616 46.92 -32.21 8.40
N GLU A 617 46.93 -33.48 8.84
CA GLU A 617 48.15 -34.30 8.95
C GLU A 617 48.86 -34.38 7.58
N ARG A 618 48.13 -34.71 6.51
CA ARG A 618 48.69 -34.82 5.15
C ARG A 618 49.21 -33.49 4.59
N ARG A 619 48.56 -32.38 4.93
CA ARG A 619 49.02 -31.03 4.60
C ARG A 619 50.36 -30.72 5.26
N THR A 620 50.51 -31.04 6.54
CA THR A 620 51.79 -30.79 7.24
C THR A 620 52.92 -31.67 6.70
N THR A 621 52.64 -32.92 6.32
CA THR A 621 53.64 -33.78 5.67
C THR A 621 54.03 -33.25 4.30
N GLU A 622 53.08 -32.83 3.46
CA GLU A 622 53.36 -32.26 2.13
C GLU A 622 54.26 -31.03 2.24
N GLN A 623 53.97 -30.11 3.15
CA GLN A 623 54.77 -28.90 3.38
C GLN A 623 56.20 -29.23 3.84
N LYS A 624 56.36 -30.22 4.73
CA LYS A 624 57.68 -30.67 5.21
C LYS A 624 58.50 -31.33 4.11
N THR A 625 57.90 -32.24 3.35
CA THR A 625 58.58 -32.96 2.25
C THR A 625 58.96 -32.01 1.12
N LYS A 626 58.10 -31.03 0.82
CA LYS A 626 58.38 -29.98 -0.17
C LYS A 626 59.54 -29.09 0.26
N ALA A 627 59.52 -28.59 1.50
CA ALA A 627 60.61 -27.78 2.03
C ALA A 627 61.96 -28.52 2.06
N LYS A 628 61.94 -29.84 2.34
CA LYS A 628 63.12 -30.70 2.27
C LYS A 628 63.67 -30.82 0.84
N ALA A 629 62.80 -31.07 -0.14
CA ALA A 629 63.17 -31.15 -1.55
C ALA A 629 63.72 -29.82 -2.10
N ASP A 630 63.08 -28.69 -1.75
CA ASP A 630 63.51 -27.36 -2.17
C ASP A 630 64.87 -26.98 -1.55
N LYS A 631 65.12 -27.36 -0.30
CA LYS A 631 66.41 -27.14 0.37
C LYS A 631 67.54 -27.95 -0.28
N LEU A 632 67.31 -29.24 -0.56
CA LEU A 632 68.28 -30.09 -1.25
C LEU A 632 68.60 -29.60 -2.66
N ALA A 633 67.61 -29.03 -3.38
CA ALA A 633 67.83 -28.41 -4.68
C ALA A 633 68.72 -27.15 -4.58
N MET A 634 68.51 -26.29 -3.58
CA MET A 634 69.40 -25.16 -3.30
C MET A 634 70.83 -25.61 -2.94
N ASP A 635 70.96 -26.62 -2.08
CA ASP A 635 72.26 -27.14 -1.66
C ASP A 635 73.04 -27.73 -2.86
N LEU A 636 72.38 -28.46 -3.76
CA LEU A 636 72.97 -28.94 -5.02
C LEU A 636 73.47 -27.82 -5.92
N GLN A 637 72.70 -26.72 -6.04
CA GLN A 637 73.12 -25.56 -6.82
C GLN A 637 74.40 -24.93 -6.24
N THR A 638 74.49 -24.81 -4.90
CA THR A 638 75.71 -24.28 -4.26
C THR A 638 76.91 -25.20 -4.42
N LEU A 639 76.70 -26.52 -4.40
CA LEU A 639 77.76 -27.51 -4.58
C LEU A 639 78.26 -27.53 -6.03
N GLY A 640 77.36 -27.36 -7.01
CA GLY A 640 77.70 -27.19 -8.42
C GLY A 640 78.60 -25.98 -8.66
N HIS A 641 78.31 -24.83 -8.04
CA HIS A 641 79.17 -23.64 -8.11
C HIS A 641 80.57 -23.87 -7.50
N LYS A 642 80.68 -24.66 -6.42
CA LYS A 642 81.99 -25.04 -5.84
C LYS A 642 82.79 -25.93 -6.77
N LEU A 643 82.16 -26.92 -7.41
CA LEU A 643 82.84 -27.80 -8.37
C LEU A 643 83.43 -27.01 -9.55
N THR A 644 82.70 -26.04 -10.09
CA THR A 644 83.20 -25.17 -11.18
C THR A 644 84.47 -24.43 -10.78
N ARG A 645 84.54 -23.95 -9.53
CA ARG A 645 85.70 -23.22 -8.99
C ARG A 645 86.92 -24.14 -8.80
N THR A 646 86.74 -25.29 -8.17
CA THR A 646 87.83 -26.27 -7.93
C THR A 646 88.38 -26.84 -9.26
N THR A 647 87.53 -27.00 -10.27
CA THR A 647 87.95 -27.45 -11.61
C THR A 647 88.82 -26.41 -12.32
N ALA A 648 88.52 -25.12 -12.15
CA ALA A 648 89.34 -24.02 -12.68
C ALA A 648 90.72 -23.95 -12.00
N GLU A 649 90.78 -24.23 -10.69
CA GLU A 649 92.03 -24.27 -9.92
C GLU A 649 92.93 -25.45 -10.34
N LEU A 650 92.37 -26.64 -10.59
CA LEU A 650 93.09 -27.79 -11.16
C LEU A 650 93.72 -27.48 -12.53
N GLN A 651 93.00 -26.74 -13.37
CA GLN A 651 93.49 -26.34 -14.69
C GLN A 651 94.67 -25.36 -14.59
N SER A 652 94.70 -24.52 -13.54
CA SER A 652 95.80 -23.60 -13.25
C SER A 652 97.04 -24.27 -12.64
N LEU A 653 96.88 -25.36 -11.88
CA LEU A 653 98.00 -26.14 -11.35
C LEU A 653 98.66 -26.99 -12.44
N ARG A 654 97.89 -27.48 -13.42
CA ARG A 654 98.40 -28.22 -14.59
C ARG A 654 99.43 -27.42 -15.40
N SER A 655 99.36 -26.08 -15.38
CA SER A 655 100.32 -25.22 -16.08
C SER A 655 101.60 -24.93 -15.27
N LYS A 656 101.62 -25.24 -13.96
CA LYS A 656 102.74 -24.91 -13.05
C LYS A 656 103.67 -26.10 -12.76
N ILE A 657 103.39 -27.27 -13.35
CA ILE A 657 104.17 -28.52 -13.20
C ILE A 657 105.27 -28.65 -14.28
N SER A 658 105.41 -27.68 -15.19
CA SER A 658 106.38 -27.73 -16.31
C SER A 658 107.75 -27.13 -16.00
N ASP A 659 107.90 -26.38 -14.90
CA ASP A 659 109.10 -25.59 -14.64
C ASP A 659 109.73 -25.95 -13.29
N LEU A 660 111.01 -26.35 -13.37
CA LEU A 660 112.05 -26.41 -12.33
C LEU A 660 112.27 -27.76 -11.61
N ASP A 661 113.00 -28.63 -12.31
CA ASP A 661 114.19 -29.34 -11.81
C ASP A 661 115.30 -28.32 -11.44
N ASP A 662 115.92 -28.42 -10.26
CA ASP A 662 117.37 -28.69 -10.14
C ASP A 662 117.96 -28.46 -8.73
N ALA A 663 118.74 -29.48 -8.34
CA ALA A 663 120.00 -29.47 -7.58
C ALA A 663 120.04 -29.36 -6.03
N SER A 664 120.33 -30.55 -5.50
CA SER A 664 120.86 -31.04 -4.21
C SER A 664 122.21 -30.45 -3.69
N MET A 665 122.53 -30.85 -2.44
CA MET A 665 123.82 -30.97 -1.71
C MET A 665 124.16 -29.78 -0.77
N ALA A 666 124.56 -29.95 0.49
CA ALA A 666 125.50 -30.93 1.06
C ALA A 666 125.28 -31.21 2.57
N VAL A 667 125.89 -32.29 3.06
CA VAL A 667 125.48 -33.15 4.18
C VAL A 667 126.22 -32.90 5.52
N ASP A 668 127.00 -31.83 5.67
CA ASP A 668 127.83 -31.65 6.87
C ASP A 668 127.19 -30.86 8.04
N GLY A 669 125.96 -30.35 7.90
CA GLY A 669 125.21 -29.64 8.96
C GLY A 669 124.42 -30.54 9.94
N MET A 670 124.29 -31.83 9.60
CA MET A 670 123.36 -32.77 10.25
C MET A 670 123.63 -33.06 11.75
N LYS A 671 124.74 -32.57 12.31
CA LYS A 671 125.04 -32.70 13.74
C LYS A 671 124.82 -31.41 14.54
N GLU A 672 124.90 -30.23 13.92
CA GLU A 672 124.43 -28.96 14.52
C GLU A 672 122.91 -28.81 14.41
N ASP A 673 122.29 -29.42 13.39
CA ASP A 673 120.85 -29.41 13.16
C ASP A 673 120.03 -30.07 14.28
N ILE A 674 120.58 -31.07 14.99
CA ILE A 674 119.89 -31.72 16.12
C ILE A 674 119.72 -30.73 17.29
N GLU A 675 120.76 -29.98 17.66
CA GLU A 675 120.69 -28.97 18.74
C GLU A 675 119.89 -27.74 18.32
N GLN A 676 119.88 -27.39 17.03
CA GLN A 676 119.01 -26.37 16.45
C GLN A 676 117.54 -26.79 16.54
N HIS A 677 117.21 -28.03 16.18
CA HIS A 677 115.84 -28.58 16.25
C HIS A 677 115.31 -28.67 17.68
N GLU A 678 116.16 -28.96 18.68
CA GLU A 678 115.75 -28.91 20.09
C GLU A 678 115.45 -27.48 20.59
N ARG A 679 116.17 -26.46 20.10
CA ARG A 679 115.83 -25.05 20.35
C ARG A 679 114.53 -24.64 19.64
N SER A 680 114.34 -25.04 18.38
CA SER A 680 113.11 -24.79 17.63
C SER A 680 111.88 -25.44 18.28
N ILE A 681 112.01 -26.62 18.89
CA ILE A 681 110.89 -27.24 19.65
C ILE A 681 110.45 -26.37 20.83
N ARG A 682 111.39 -25.77 21.58
CA ARG A 682 111.05 -24.87 22.71
C ARG A 682 110.36 -23.59 22.23
N GLU A 683 110.83 -22.99 21.14
CA GLU A 683 110.18 -21.82 20.53
C GLU A 683 108.77 -22.16 20.01
N ILE A 684 108.58 -23.36 19.44
CA ILE A 684 107.26 -23.83 19.00
C ILE A 684 106.32 -24.06 20.20
N GLU A 685 106.82 -24.53 21.35
CA GLU A 685 106.01 -24.67 22.56
C GLU A 685 105.54 -23.32 23.13
N GLU A 686 106.39 -22.29 23.09
CA GLU A 686 105.99 -20.92 23.44
C GLU A 686 104.96 -20.36 22.45
N GLN A 687 105.14 -20.60 21.15
CA GLN A 687 104.17 -20.20 20.10
C GLN A 687 102.83 -20.93 20.26
N LEU A 688 102.83 -22.21 20.64
CA LEU A 688 101.61 -22.98 20.93
C LEU A 688 100.87 -22.45 22.15
N ASN A 689 101.57 -22.05 23.20
CA ASN A 689 100.96 -21.41 24.37
C ASN A 689 100.36 -20.05 24.02
N ALA A 690 101.07 -19.23 23.22
CA ALA A 690 100.54 -17.96 22.73
C ALA A 690 99.30 -18.14 21.83
N LEU A 691 99.26 -19.17 20.98
CA LEU A 691 98.09 -19.52 20.15
C LEU A 691 96.91 -20.00 21.00
N ASN A 692 97.15 -20.76 22.07
CA ASN A 692 96.10 -21.18 23.00
C ASN A 692 95.47 -20.00 23.76
N GLU A 693 96.27 -19.03 24.20
CA GLU A 693 95.77 -17.78 24.79
C GLU A 693 94.96 -16.95 23.76
N LYS A 694 95.41 -16.89 22.50
CA LYS A 694 94.62 -16.27 21.41
C LYS A 694 93.27 -16.96 21.22
N ILE A 695 93.21 -18.29 21.19
CA ILE A 695 91.93 -19.04 21.11
C ILE A 695 91.01 -18.73 22.29
N LYS A 696 91.55 -18.57 23.50
CA LYS A 696 90.78 -18.22 24.68
C LYS A 696 90.14 -16.82 24.54
N THR A 697 90.92 -15.83 24.09
CA THR A 697 90.39 -14.48 23.84
C THR A 697 89.33 -14.43 22.73
N VAL A 698 89.48 -15.22 21.66
CA VAL A 698 88.46 -15.31 20.60
C VAL A 698 87.20 -16.02 21.08
N ARG A 699 87.30 -17.02 21.96
CA ARG A 699 86.13 -17.67 22.59
C ARG A 699 85.33 -16.71 23.49
N GLU A 700 86.01 -15.83 24.22
CA GLU A 700 85.36 -14.80 25.03
C GLU A 700 84.57 -13.82 24.14
N LYS A 701 85.18 -13.36 23.03
CA LYS A 701 84.48 -12.55 22.01
C LYS A 701 83.28 -13.31 21.42
N LEU A 702 83.43 -14.59 21.09
CA LEU A 702 82.35 -15.42 20.54
C LEU A 702 81.14 -15.52 21.49
N HIS A 703 81.40 -15.61 22.79
CA HIS A 703 80.37 -15.59 23.83
C HIS A 703 79.67 -14.22 23.91
N GLU A 704 80.42 -13.13 23.82
CA GLU A 704 79.88 -11.76 23.81
C GLU A 704 79.00 -11.51 22.58
N HIS A 705 79.49 -11.80 21.37
CA HIS A 705 78.73 -11.67 20.11
C HIS A 705 77.50 -12.61 20.09
N GLY A 706 77.62 -13.82 20.66
CA GLY A 706 76.48 -14.73 20.85
C GLY A 706 75.41 -14.18 21.81
N GLY A 707 75.82 -13.46 22.85
CA GLY A 707 74.92 -12.73 23.75
C GLY A 707 74.22 -11.56 23.07
N GLN A 708 74.93 -10.79 22.24
CA GLN A 708 74.37 -9.71 21.43
C GLN A 708 73.35 -10.23 20.40
N LEU A 709 73.65 -11.34 19.72
CA LEU A 709 72.73 -11.98 18.77
C LEU A 709 71.42 -12.42 19.44
N LYS A 710 71.48 -12.93 20.68
CA LYS A 710 70.27 -13.29 21.44
C LYS A 710 69.40 -12.06 21.77
N LYS A 711 70.00 -10.90 22.03
CA LYS A 711 69.24 -9.65 22.26
C LYS A 711 68.48 -9.22 21.00
N ILE A 712 69.17 -9.19 19.85
CA ILE A 712 68.58 -8.87 18.54
C ILE A 712 67.41 -9.82 18.20
N LEU A 713 67.58 -11.12 18.45
CA LEU A 713 66.50 -12.10 18.22
C LEU A 713 65.28 -11.88 19.11
N ASN A 714 65.48 -11.42 20.35
CA ASN A 714 64.40 -11.14 21.28
C ASN A 714 63.67 -9.83 20.92
N GLU A 715 64.42 -8.79 20.52
CA GLU A 715 63.88 -7.54 19.99
C GLU A 715 63.04 -7.78 18.73
N ARG A 716 63.53 -8.61 17.79
CA ARG A 716 62.77 -8.99 16.58
C ARG A 716 61.48 -9.75 16.91
N LYS A 717 61.48 -10.58 17.96
CA LYS A 717 60.30 -11.30 18.42
C LYS A 717 59.26 -10.35 19.02
N ASN A 718 59.70 -9.40 19.85
CA ASN A 718 58.82 -8.39 20.44
C ASN A 718 58.19 -7.51 19.36
N LEU A 719 58.98 -7.05 18.38
CA LEU A 719 58.49 -6.27 17.24
C LEU A 719 57.42 -7.03 16.44
N ALA A 720 57.59 -8.34 16.24
CA ALA A 720 56.60 -9.18 15.57
C ALA A 720 55.31 -9.39 16.39
N GLU A 721 55.38 -9.33 17.72
CA GLU A 721 54.20 -9.36 18.59
C GLU A 721 53.46 -8.00 18.61
N GLU A 722 54.18 -6.88 18.45
CA GLU A 722 53.61 -5.53 18.35
C GLU A 722 52.93 -5.24 17.00
N VAL A 723 53.39 -5.83 15.89
CA VAL A 723 52.81 -5.63 14.55
C VAL A 723 51.45 -6.30 14.37
N LYS A 724 51.24 -7.49 14.97
CA LYS A 724 49.99 -8.27 14.84
C LYS A 724 48.70 -7.49 15.13
N PRO A 725 48.54 -6.76 16.26
CA PRO A 725 47.32 -6.01 16.53
C PRO A 725 47.08 -4.88 15.51
N HIS A 726 48.14 -4.31 14.92
CA HIS A 726 48.00 -3.32 13.86
C HIS A 726 47.51 -3.96 12.55
N GLU A 727 48.02 -5.14 12.18
CA GLU A 727 47.52 -5.91 11.03
C GLU A 727 46.05 -6.33 11.20
N ASP A 728 45.67 -6.79 12.40
CA ASP A 728 44.28 -7.16 12.71
C ASP A 728 43.35 -5.94 12.66
N SER A 729 43.80 -4.80 13.19
CA SER A 729 43.06 -3.53 13.14
C SER A 729 42.90 -3.02 11.70
N LEU A 730 43.93 -3.15 10.87
CA LEU A 730 43.90 -2.78 9.45
C LEU A 730 42.88 -3.63 8.67
N ASN A 731 42.86 -4.95 8.93
CA ASN A 731 41.87 -5.86 8.33
C ASN A 731 40.44 -5.49 8.75
N GLY A 732 40.23 -5.13 10.02
CA GLY A 732 38.93 -4.67 10.51
C GLY A 732 38.47 -3.35 9.90
N LEU A 733 39.40 -2.43 9.61
CA LEU A 733 39.10 -1.18 8.90
C LEU A 733 38.75 -1.42 7.44
N HIS A 734 39.50 -2.28 6.74
CA HIS A 734 39.18 -2.64 5.35
C HIS A 734 37.79 -3.26 5.21
N GLU A 735 37.37 -4.10 6.16
CA GLU A 735 36.03 -4.69 6.14
C GLU A 735 34.94 -3.62 6.32
N LYS A 736 35.14 -2.64 7.22
CA LYS A 736 34.19 -1.51 7.39
C LYS A 736 34.13 -0.61 6.16
N ILE A 737 35.26 -0.34 5.52
CA ILE A 737 35.30 0.43 4.26
C ILE A 737 34.50 -0.30 3.18
N ARG A 738 34.65 -1.62 3.08
CA ARG A 738 33.90 -2.46 2.14
C ARG A 738 32.39 -2.41 2.39
N GLU A 739 31.95 -2.53 3.64
CA GLU A 739 30.54 -2.38 4.02
C GLU A 739 29.99 -0.99 3.67
N LEU A 740 30.77 0.06 3.90
CA LEU A 740 30.40 1.43 3.55
C LEU A 740 30.32 1.65 2.04
N ASP A 741 31.20 1.04 1.25
CA ASP A 741 31.18 1.06 -0.22
C ASP A 741 29.91 0.38 -0.76
N GLU A 742 29.57 -0.80 -0.24
CA GLU A 742 28.34 -1.50 -0.61
C GLU A 742 27.11 -0.64 -0.29
N MET A 743 27.04 -0.04 0.90
CA MET A 743 25.96 0.88 1.26
C MET A 743 25.92 2.13 0.37
N PHE A 744 27.07 2.69 0.00
CA PHE A 744 27.16 3.86 -0.88
C PHE A 744 26.56 3.58 -2.26
N THR A 745 26.88 2.42 -2.86
CA THR A 745 26.33 2.04 -4.17
C THR A 745 24.80 1.89 -4.15
N ASP A 746 24.24 1.31 -3.08
CA ASP A 746 22.78 1.20 -2.89
C ASP A 746 22.13 2.58 -2.69
N LEU A 747 22.75 3.47 -1.91
CA LEU A 747 22.26 4.83 -1.70
C LEU A 747 22.29 5.66 -2.99
N GLU A 748 23.36 5.59 -3.78
CA GLU A 748 23.46 6.26 -5.09
C GLU A 748 22.42 5.75 -6.09
N TYR A 749 22.19 4.43 -6.13
CA TYR A 749 21.17 3.84 -6.98
C TYR A 749 19.77 4.36 -6.60
N ARG A 750 19.45 4.42 -5.31
CA ARG A 750 18.20 4.99 -4.81
C ARG A 750 18.06 6.48 -5.15
N GLN A 751 19.14 7.24 -5.07
CA GLN A 751 19.15 8.67 -5.42
C GLN A 751 18.84 8.87 -6.91
N LYS A 752 19.54 8.15 -7.80
CA LYS A 752 19.28 8.22 -9.25
C LYS A 752 17.85 7.83 -9.61
N LYS A 753 17.29 6.83 -8.93
CA LYS A 753 15.89 6.41 -9.12
C LYS A 753 14.91 7.49 -8.69
N LEU A 754 15.16 8.13 -7.54
CA LEU A 754 14.32 9.21 -7.02
C LEU A 754 14.38 10.45 -7.91
N GLU A 755 15.55 10.76 -8.47
CA GLU A 755 15.74 11.89 -9.39
C GLU A 755 14.98 11.72 -10.71
N LYS A 756 14.98 10.50 -11.29
CA LYS A 756 14.11 10.19 -12.44
C LYS A 756 12.63 10.36 -12.10
N LEU A 757 12.20 9.87 -10.95
CA LEU A 757 10.83 10.02 -10.46
C LEU A 757 10.43 11.50 -10.29
N LYS A 758 11.35 12.37 -9.84
CA LYS A 758 11.10 13.81 -9.75
C LYS A 758 10.86 14.44 -11.13
N GLN A 759 11.68 14.09 -12.12
CA GLN A 759 11.52 14.59 -13.49
C GLN A 759 10.18 14.16 -14.11
N ASP A 760 9.74 12.92 -13.86
CA ASP A 760 8.45 12.43 -14.35
C ASP A 760 7.28 13.15 -13.66
N HIS A 761 7.39 13.40 -12.36
CA HIS A 761 6.36 14.13 -11.61
C HIS A 761 6.29 15.63 -11.93
N GLU A 762 7.41 16.27 -12.28
CA GLU A 762 7.44 17.66 -12.74
C GLU A 762 6.69 17.83 -14.06
N LYS A 763 6.82 16.85 -14.98
CA LYS A 763 6.02 16.81 -16.21
C LYS A 763 4.53 16.64 -15.90
N GLU A 764 4.19 15.75 -14.98
CA GLU A 764 2.81 15.51 -14.53
C GLU A 764 2.19 16.76 -13.87
N GLU A 765 2.98 17.52 -13.09
CA GLU A 765 2.54 18.78 -12.50
C GLU A 765 2.18 19.82 -13.58
N ILE A 766 3.05 20.00 -14.58
CA ILE A 766 2.79 20.90 -15.72
C ILE A 766 1.53 20.50 -16.48
N GLU A 767 1.26 19.20 -16.65
CA GLU A 767 0.03 18.71 -17.28
C GLU A 767 -1.22 19.00 -16.45
N LEU A 768 -1.14 18.83 -15.12
CA LEU A 768 -2.22 19.14 -14.19
C LEU A 768 -2.50 20.65 -14.13
N GLU A 769 -1.47 21.50 -14.12
CA GLU A 769 -1.61 22.96 -14.18
C GLU A 769 -2.32 23.40 -15.46
N LYS A 770 -1.90 22.88 -16.62
CA LYS A 770 -2.61 23.12 -17.89
C LYS A 770 -4.07 22.68 -17.84
N LYS A 771 -4.36 21.55 -17.18
CA LYS A 771 -5.72 21.05 -17.03
C LYS A 771 -6.57 21.97 -16.15
N VAL A 772 -6.01 22.50 -15.06
CA VAL A 772 -6.68 23.51 -14.22
C VAL A 772 -7.03 24.75 -15.04
N ASP A 773 -6.07 25.28 -15.81
CA ASP A 773 -6.29 26.47 -16.64
C ASP A 773 -7.38 26.25 -17.70
N ILE A 774 -7.37 25.09 -18.37
CA ILE A 774 -8.37 24.74 -19.38
C ILE A 774 -9.77 24.65 -18.75
N GLU A 775 -9.91 23.96 -17.61
CA GLU A 775 -11.21 23.82 -16.95
C GLU A 775 -11.68 25.15 -16.37
N GLN A 776 -10.79 25.98 -15.83
CA GLN A 776 -11.13 27.33 -15.35
C GLN A 776 -11.63 28.21 -16.50
N GLN A 777 -10.97 28.20 -17.67
CA GLN A 777 -11.45 28.93 -18.84
C GLN A 777 -12.83 28.45 -19.33
N LYS A 778 -13.12 27.15 -19.23
CA LYS A 778 -14.45 26.62 -19.56
C LYS A 778 -15.49 27.10 -18.55
N ALA A 779 -15.17 27.07 -17.25
CA ALA A 779 -16.05 27.56 -16.20
C ALA A 779 -16.33 29.06 -16.32
N ASP A 780 -15.32 29.88 -16.62
CA ASP A 780 -15.47 31.32 -16.82
C ASP A 780 -16.32 31.68 -18.05
N ARG A 781 -16.24 30.87 -19.12
CA ARG A 781 -17.11 31.03 -20.31
C ARG A 781 -18.55 30.64 -20.00
N ALA A 782 -18.77 29.51 -19.33
CA ALA A 782 -20.10 29.05 -18.93
C ALA A 782 -20.73 29.97 -17.85
N GLY A 783 -19.92 30.55 -16.96
CA GLY A 783 -20.37 31.51 -15.95
C GLY A 783 -20.85 32.84 -16.51
N LYS A 784 -20.57 33.14 -17.78
CA LYS A 784 -21.10 34.31 -18.52
C LYS A 784 -22.40 34.01 -19.27
N ASP A 785 -22.84 32.76 -19.28
CA ASP A 785 -24.09 32.35 -19.93
C ASP A 785 -25.30 32.87 -19.11
N PRO A 786 -26.19 33.68 -19.72
CA PRO A 786 -27.40 34.16 -19.07
C PRO A 786 -28.29 33.04 -18.54
N ASP A 787 -28.37 31.89 -19.23
CA ASP A 787 -29.26 30.80 -18.82
C ASP A 787 -28.77 30.07 -17.56
N ILE A 788 -27.46 30.11 -17.31
CA ILE A 788 -26.83 29.56 -16.10
C ILE A 788 -26.90 30.57 -14.95
N THR A 789 -26.89 31.87 -15.24
CA THR A 789 -26.82 32.94 -14.23
C THR A 789 -28.18 33.50 -13.78
N ARG A 790 -29.24 33.27 -14.57
CA ARG A 790 -30.59 33.86 -14.39
C ARG A 790 -31.31 33.46 -13.10
N PHE A 791 -30.96 32.33 -12.50
CA PHE A 791 -31.65 31.76 -11.32
C PHE A 791 -30.83 31.80 -10.03
N LEU A 792 -29.77 32.61 -9.99
CA LEU A 792 -28.95 32.75 -8.80
C LEU A 792 -29.57 33.66 -7.74
N PRO A 793 -29.46 33.29 -6.44
CA PRO A 793 -29.79 34.19 -5.35
C PRO A 793 -28.99 35.51 -5.43
N PRO A 794 -29.58 36.66 -5.04
CA PRO A 794 -28.96 37.99 -5.16
C PRO A 794 -27.61 38.20 -4.45
N ASN A 795 -27.18 37.28 -3.59
CA ASN A 795 -25.98 37.40 -2.75
C ASN A 795 -24.92 36.30 -3.02
N THR A 796 -24.99 35.62 -4.16
CA THR A 796 -24.08 34.50 -4.45
C THR A 796 -22.74 35.02 -5.01
N LYS A 797 -21.61 34.69 -4.36
CA LYS A 797 -20.28 35.05 -4.86
C LYS A 797 -19.97 34.29 -6.16
N ILE A 798 -19.39 34.99 -7.13
CA ILE A 798 -18.91 34.44 -8.40
C ILE A 798 -17.41 34.76 -8.49
N PRO A 799 -16.51 33.76 -8.50
CA PRO A 799 -16.76 32.31 -8.41
C PRO A 799 -17.27 31.86 -7.03
N PRO A 800 -17.94 30.70 -6.93
CA PRO A 800 -18.23 30.04 -5.65
C PRO A 800 -16.96 29.70 -4.88
N ASP A 801 -17.10 29.51 -3.57
CA ASP A 801 -16.06 28.92 -2.75
C ASP A 801 -15.83 27.46 -3.18
N TYR A 802 -14.64 27.17 -3.69
CA TYR A 802 -14.27 25.86 -4.21
C TYR A 802 -14.25 24.78 -3.12
N ASP A 803 -13.99 25.14 -1.86
CA ASP A 803 -13.94 24.19 -0.74
C ASP A 803 -15.35 23.71 -0.33
N ALA A 804 -16.39 24.47 -0.67
CA ALA A 804 -17.78 24.15 -0.37
C ALA A 804 -18.48 23.35 -1.50
N LEU A 805 -17.79 23.06 -2.61
CA LEU A 805 -18.33 22.32 -3.75
C LEU A 805 -18.14 20.81 -3.59
N PRO A 806 -19.18 19.99 -3.85
CA PRO A 806 -19.03 18.54 -3.90
C PRO A 806 -18.25 18.09 -5.15
N PRO A 807 -17.69 16.86 -5.15
CA PRO A 807 -17.04 16.26 -6.32
C PRO A 807 -17.95 16.27 -7.55
N THR A 808 -17.37 16.43 -8.75
CA THR A 808 -18.13 16.56 -10.01
C THR A 808 -19.10 15.39 -10.25
N LYS A 809 -18.72 14.17 -9.88
CA LYS A 809 -19.58 12.98 -10.03
C LYS A 809 -20.83 13.06 -9.16
N GLU A 810 -20.67 13.43 -7.89
CA GLU A 810 -21.78 13.54 -6.94
C GLU A 810 -22.72 14.69 -7.31
N ALA A 811 -22.16 15.83 -7.73
CA ALA A 811 -22.93 16.97 -8.23
C ALA A 811 -23.78 16.59 -9.46
N LYS A 812 -23.22 15.80 -10.38
CA LYS A 812 -23.90 15.33 -11.59
C LYS A 812 -25.04 14.35 -11.28
N GLU A 813 -24.82 13.42 -10.35
CA GLU A 813 -25.87 12.50 -9.89
C GLU A 813 -27.05 13.25 -9.25
N LEU A 814 -26.76 14.26 -8.43
CA LEU A 814 -27.79 15.12 -7.84
C LEU A 814 -28.58 15.88 -8.90
N TYR A 815 -27.91 16.40 -9.93
CA TYR A 815 -28.55 17.06 -11.06
C TYR A 815 -29.50 16.12 -11.82
N ASP A 816 -29.03 14.93 -12.18
CA ASP A 816 -29.80 13.94 -12.94
C ASP A 816 -31.02 13.44 -12.13
N GLN A 817 -30.85 13.21 -10.82
CA GLN A 817 -31.96 12.84 -9.94
C GLN A 817 -33.02 13.93 -9.83
N GLN A 818 -32.60 15.20 -9.69
CA GLN A 818 -33.55 16.31 -9.58
C GLN A 818 -34.29 16.55 -10.90
N LYS A 819 -33.60 16.41 -12.03
CA LYS A 819 -34.20 16.47 -13.38
C LYS A 819 -35.26 15.38 -13.56
N LEU A 820 -34.94 14.13 -13.17
CA LEU A 820 -35.89 13.01 -13.24
C LEU A 820 -37.14 13.26 -12.38
N LYS A 821 -36.99 13.84 -11.19
CA LYS A 821 -38.13 14.18 -10.32
C LYS A 821 -39.03 15.25 -10.95
N ILE A 822 -38.47 16.22 -11.67
CA ILE A 822 -39.25 17.24 -12.40
C ILE A 822 -40.01 16.58 -13.54
N GLU A 823 -39.34 15.76 -14.36
CA GLU A 823 -39.98 15.07 -15.49
C GLU A 823 -41.11 14.14 -15.03
N GLN A 824 -40.98 13.48 -13.88
CA GLN A 824 -42.04 12.68 -13.27
C GLN A 824 -43.19 13.54 -12.76
N ALA A 825 -42.89 14.69 -12.14
CA ALA A 825 -43.89 15.60 -11.60
C ALA A 825 -44.68 16.35 -12.69
N GLU A 826 -44.09 16.61 -13.86
CA GLU A 826 -44.77 17.23 -15.01
C GLU A 826 -45.64 16.24 -15.80
N LYS A 827 -45.39 14.93 -15.68
CA LYS A 827 -46.20 13.87 -16.32
C LYS A 827 -47.44 13.46 -15.50
N MET A 828 -47.47 13.78 -14.20
CA MET A 828 -48.61 13.57 -13.30
C MET A 828 -49.51 14.80 -13.27
#